data_AF-A0A2V7LSX5-F1
#
_entry.id   AF-A0A2V7LSX5-F1
#
_cell.length_a   1.000
_cell.length_b   1.000
_cell.length_c   1.000
_cell.angle_alpha   90.00
_cell.angle_beta   90.00
_cell.angle_gamma   90.00
#
_symmetry.space_group_name_H-M   'P 1'
#
loop_
_entity.id
_entity.type
_entity.pdbx_description
1 polymer ?
#
loop_
_entity_poly.entity_id
_entity_poly.type
_entity_poly.pdbx_seq_one_letter_code
_entity_poly.pdbx_strand_id
1 'polypeptide(L)'
;MTSGTGSCTSTVIWAADDNYTGATRSQTTTATKIDPTVTFTGAPTTAAYLSTFTVASSTNGSASPVYASSGVCSNLLAVYTLTSGTGTCTSTVTWAADDNYTGSTRTQTTTAQKIAPTVTFTGAPASAAYLGSFTVASTTNSSATPLYTSAGVCSNLTTVYTMTSGTGSCTATVTWAADDNYTGATRTQTTTAQKIAPTVTFTGAPANAAYQSTFTVASTTNSSASPVYTSAGVCSNLSTAYTMTSGTGSCTSTVSWVADANYTGATRTQTTTADKINPTATFTGAPATAAYHSAFTVASTTNSSATPVYTSGGVCSNLGPAYTMTSGTGSCASTVTWAADANFYGATLNQSTTATKISPTVTFTGAPGSAGYRSTFTVASTTNSSASPVYTASGVCSSLGTTYTMTSGTGSCSSTVTWLADDNYNGASRSQTTTALQINLTITANNKTKQYSDPVPPLDVTYGGFVPGEGAGVLGGALSCTTTATALSAPSTYPITCSGQTSSNYAIRYSGGSLTVGPEDARAYYTGALFASTSGATSSTAMVTLAATIKDITAVPGDPAYDANGGDSRNATVTFVNRDMANAPLCTASVGLVSLSDTQTGTATCNWSVNIGAQNSASYTVGIIVTGWYTRSSSDDDQVVTVSKPLDNFVTGGGYLIMSSSSSGGLFASAPGLKNNFGFNIKYNKNGTNLQGNINVIVRSGGRVYQIKGNSMTSLSTTVASGTATFNGKATIQDITDPSNPLAVEGNATLQVDMTDLGEPGSSDQIAITVWNKSGGLWFASDWNGTRTVQQTLAGGNLVVH
;
A
#
# COMPACT_ATOMS: atom_id res chain seq x y z
N MET A 1 204.57 -38.96 34.52
CA MET A 1 204.15 -38.77 35.92
C MET A 1 202.99 -39.72 36.21
N THR A 2 202.95 -40.39 37.39
CA THR A 2 201.94 -41.40 37.81
C THR A 2 200.69 -40.80 38.52
N SER A 3 200.56 -39.48 38.48
CA SER A 3 199.45 -38.66 39.01
C SER A 3 199.15 -37.55 38.00
N GLY A 4 197.88 -37.11 37.93
CA GLY A 4 197.45 -35.96 37.13
C GLY A 4 197.92 -34.59 37.66
N THR A 5 198.82 -34.56 38.65
CA THR A 5 199.42 -33.34 39.25
C THR A 5 200.94 -33.50 39.50
N GLY A 6 201.75 -32.47 39.16
CA GLY A 6 203.20 -32.37 39.47
C GLY A 6 204.09 -31.73 38.37
N SER A 7 205.18 -31.02 38.72
CA SER A 7 206.10 -30.23 37.83
C SER A 7 207.61 -30.54 38.04
N CYS A 8 208.49 -30.25 37.05
CA CYS A 8 209.95 -30.50 37.08
C CYS A 8 210.78 -29.34 36.47
N THR A 9 211.60 -28.60 37.26
CA THR A 9 212.25 -27.29 36.91
C THR A 9 213.79 -27.25 37.04
N SER A 10 214.50 -26.55 36.13
CA SER A 10 215.94 -26.15 36.18
C SER A 10 216.17 -24.66 35.88
N THR A 11 217.13 -23.96 36.53
CA THR A 11 217.22 -22.48 36.64
C THR A 11 218.66 -21.92 36.57
N VAL A 12 218.89 -20.74 35.95
CA VAL A 12 220.14 -19.91 36.04
C VAL A 12 219.86 -18.39 36.01
N ILE A 13 220.59 -17.56 36.78
CA ILE A 13 220.44 -16.09 36.96
C ILE A 13 221.68 -15.26 36.55
N TRP A 14 221.53 -14.09 35.91
CA TRP A 14 222.56 -13.04 35.67
C TRP A 14 222.00 -11.59 35.85
N ALA A 15 222.83 -10.60 36.23
CA ALA A 15 222.46 -9.20 36.59
C ALA A 15 223.05 -8.12 35.62
N ALA A 16 222.45 -6.91 35.55
CA ALA A 16 222.65 -5.89 34.50
C ALA A 16 223.42 -4.62 34.95
N ASP A 17 224.36 -4.11 34.14
CA ASP A 17 224.95 -2.77 34.22
C ASP A 17 225.50 -2.22 32.88
N ASP A 18 226.25 -1.12 32.94
CA ASP A 18 226.86 -0.41 31.80
C ASP A 18 227.91 -1.21 30.99
N ASN A 19 228.22 -2.47 31.29
CA ASN A 19 228.87 -3.36 30.31
C ASN A 19 227.93 -4.44 29.75
N TYR A 20 226.98 -5.00 30.49
CA TYR A 20 226.01 -5.98 29.99
C TYR A 20 224.73 -6.06 30.81
N THR A 21 223.62 -6.44 30.18
CA THR A 21 222.34 -6.69 30.87
C THR A 21 222.28 -8.03 31.60
N GLY A 22 221.42 -8.08 32.61
CA GLY A 22 221.20 -9.20 33.49
C GLY A 22 220.07 -10.08 33.00
N ALA A 23 220.39 -11.35 32.80
CA ALA A 23 219.42 -12.34 32.37
C ALA A 23 219.42 -13.57 33.27
N THR A 24 218.25 -13.84 33.85
CA THR A 24 217.92 -15.12 34.48
C THR A 24 217.01 -15.93 33.62
N ARG A 25 217.34 -17.20 33.37
CA ARG A 25 216.37 -18.18 32.90
C ARG A 25 216.28 -19.50 33.67
N SER A 26 215.05 -19.63 34.14
CA SER A 26 214.16 -20.75 34.45
C SER A 26 213.64 -21.61 33.31
N GLN A 27 213.66 -22.94 33.37
CA GLN A 27 212.74 -23.76 32.59
C GLN A 27 212.21 -24.99 33.36
N THR A 28 210.88 -25.16 33.34
CA THR A 28 210.11 -26.25 33.95
C THR A 28 208.95 -26.67 33.06
N THR A 29 208.35 -27.88 33.25
CA THR A 29 206.87 -28.15 33.24
C THR A 29 206.49 -29.65 32.99
N THR A 30 205.26 -30.22 33.15
CA THR A 30 204.15 -30.41 34.18
C THR A 30 202.93 -31.12 33.49
N ALA A 31 201.99 -31.81 34.18
CA ALA A 31 200.80 -32.56 33.62
C ALA A 31 199.37 -32.10 34.11
N THR A 32 198.25 -32.57 33.47
CA THR A 32 196.82 -32.06 33.53
C THR A 32 195.62 -33.08 33.53
N LYS A 33 194.37 -32.65 33.90
CA LYS A 33 193.04 -33.39 34.06
C LYS A 33 192.07 -33.39 32.83
N ILE A 34 190.88 -34.09 32.88
CA ILE A 34 189.85 -34.28 31.79
C ILE A 34 188.35 -34.04 32.19
N ASP A 35 187.39 -34.04 31.22
CA ASP A 35 185.95 -33.64 31.35
C ASP A 35 184.89 -34.81 31.41
N PRO A 36 183.69 -34.65 32.04
CA PRO A 36 182.63 -35.69 32.18
C PRO A 36 181.52 -35.68 31.09
N THR A 37 180.64 -36.70 31.11
CA THR A 37 179.48 -36.89 30.19
C THR A 37 178.12 -36.76 30.92
N VAL A 38 177.17 -35.91 30.44
CA VAL A 38 175.85 -35.61 31.07
C VAL A 38 174.64 -35.51 30.09
N THR A 39 173.39 -35.73 30.54
CA THR A 39 172.12 -35.59 29.75
C THR A 39 170.96 -34.86 30.48
N PHE A 40 170.09 -34.12 29.75
CA PHE A 40 168.86 -33.42 30.23
C PHE A 40 167.78 -33.32 29.13
N THR A 41 166.53 -33.81 29.35
CA THR A 41 165.43 -33.88 28.35
C THR A 41 164.01 -33.78 28.96
N GLY A 42 162.96 -33.44 28.19
CA GLY A 42 161.54 -33.64 28.58
C GLY A 42 160.56 -32.45 28.51
N ALA A 43 160.96 -31.23 28.12
CA ALA A 43 160.03 -30.09 28.08
C ALA A 43 159.24 -30.01 26.74
N PRO A 44 157.90 -29.82 26.73
CA PRO A 44 157.09 -29.72 25.52
C PRO A 44 157.20 -28.34 24.84
N THR A 45 156.82 -28.23 23.57
CA THR A 45 156.91 -26.96 22.81
C THR A 45 155.82 -25.95 23.19
N THR A 46 154.60 -26.40 23.50
CA THR A 46 153.47 -25.53 23.92
C THR A 46 152.58 -26.18 24.99
N ALA A 47 151.82 -25.37 25.73
CA ALA A 47 150.90 -25.80 26.79
C ALA A 47 149.74 -24.79 26.99
N ALA A 48 148.52 -25.23 27.30
CA ALA A 48 147.34 -24.34 27.47
C ALA A 48 147.36 -23.60 28.82
N TYR A 49 146.63 -22.47 28.91
CA TYR A 49 146.39 -21.78 30.19
C TYR A 49 145.96 -22.78 31.28
N LEU A 50 146.71 -22.83 32.40
CA LEU A 50 146.52 -23.73 33.57
C LEU A 50 146.98 -25.20 33.44
N SER A 51 147.84 -25.57 32.48
CA SER A 51 148.36 -26.95 32.31
C SER A 51 149.81 -27.18 32.84
N THR A 52 150.27 -28.46 32.99
CA THR A 52 151.56 -28.86 33.62
C THR A 52 152.42 -29.89 32.82
N PHE A 53 153.76 -29.97 33.00
CA PHE A 53 154.72 -30.90 32.31
C PHE A 53 156.00 -31.26 33.13
N THR A 54 156.81 -32.30 32.78
CA THR A 54 157.97 -32.83 33.61
C THR A 54 159.28 -33.12 32.83
N VAL A 55 160.50 -32.96 33.43
CA VAL A 55 161.85 -33.16 32.80
C VAL A 55 162.80 -34.19 33.50
N ALA A 56 163.81 -34.78 32.83
CA ALA A 56 164.73 -35.85 33.34
C ALA A 56 166.25 -35.60 33.09
N SER A 57 167.19 -36.14 33.92
CA SER A 57 168.67 -35.88 33.83
C SER A 57 169.62 -37.02 34.31
N SER A 58 170.89 -37.12 33.83
CA SER A 58 171.94 -38.10 34.28
C SER A 58 173.42 -37.68 34.05
N THR A 59 174.41 -38.28 34.76
CA THR A 59 175.88 -37.98 34.66
C THR A 59 176.78 -39.23 34.89
N ASN A 60 178.01 -39.26 34.35
CA ASN A 60 179.04 -40.28 34.65
C ASN A 60 180.00 -39.91 35.79
N GLY A 61 179.92 -38.67 36.29
CA GLY A 61 180.64 -38.22 37.47
C GLY A 61 179.91 -38.59 38.77
N SER A 62 180.56 -38.40 39.91
CA SER A 62 180.01 -38.80 41.21
C SER A 62 179.02 -37.79 41.85
N ALA A 63 178.75 -36.65 41.19
CA ALA A 63 177.92 -35.56 41.72
C ALA A 63 176.40 -35.66 41.35
N SER A 64 175.50 -35.22 42.24
CA SER A 64 174.04 -35.22 42.05
C SER A 64 173.50 -33.96 41.31
N PRO A 65 172.39 -34.06 40.53
CA PRO A 65 171.78 -32.92 39.78
C PRO A 65 170.87 -31.97 40.59
N VAL A 66 170.74 -30.70 40.17
CA VAL A 66 169.84 -29.65 40.75
C VAL A 66 168.97 -28.95 39.68
N TYR A 67 167.65 -28.73 39.88
CA TYR A 67 166.67 -28.18 38.88
C TYR A 67 166.10 -26.77 39.18
N ALA A 68 165.85 -25.94 38.15
CA ALA A 68 165.26 -24.58 38.29
C ALA A 68 164.35 -24.12 37.12
N SER A 69 163.42 -23.16 37.34
CA SER A 69 162.49 -22.58 36.33
C SER A 69 162.52 -21.06 36.20
N SER A 70 162.08 -20.55 35.04
CA SER A 70 161.81 -19.12 34.79
C SER A 70 160.77 -18.90 33.68
N GLY A 71 160.09 -17.75 33.64
CA GLY A 71 159.11 -17.40 32.59
C GLY A 71 157.65 -17.49 33.05
N VAL A 72 156.68 -17.77 32.16
CA VAL A 72 155.25 -17.95 32.50
C VAL A 72 154.95 -19.31 33.13
N CYS A 73 155.90 -19.81 33.92
CA CYS A 73 155.76 -21.06 34.64
C CYS A 73 156.53 -21.04 35.96
N SER A 74 156.16 -21.99 36.82
CA SER A 74 156.85 -22.32 38.07
C SER A 74 157.22 -23.81 38.06
N ASN A 75 158.26 -24.21 38.79
CA ASN A 75 158.61 -25.62 38.96
C ASN A 75 158.72 -26.08 40.41
N LEU A 76 158.50 -27.39 40.60
CA LEU A 76 158.82 -28.14 41.81
C LEU A 76 159.57 -29.40 41.39
N LEU A 77 160.84 -29.50 41.78
CA LEU A 77 161.76 -30.53 41.28
C LEU A 77 161.73 -30.54 39.74
N ALA A 78 161.26 -31.63 39.15
CA ALA A 78 161.20 -31.85 37.71
C ALA A 78 159.90 -31.38 37.02
N VAL A 79 158.86 -30.89 37.73
CA VAL A 79 157.52 -30.59 37.17
C VAL A 79 157.26 -29.08 37.04
N TYR A 80 156.68 -28.59 35.93
CA TYR A 80 156.45 -27.18 35.55
C TYR A 80 154.95 -26.89 35.22
N THR A 81 154.40 -25.71 35.57
CA THR A 81 152.97 -25.31 35.35
C THR A 81 152.79 -23.95 34.67
N LEU A 82 151.86 -23.78 33.72
CA LEU A 82 151.58 -22.51 32.99
C LEU A 82 150.55 -21.61 33.70
N THR A 83 150.88 -20.32 33.87
CA THR A 83 150.05 -19.36 34.63
C THR A 83 149.35 -18.28 33.79
N SER A 84 149.45 -18.34 32.45
CA SER A 84 148.82 -17.40 31.51
C SER A 84 148.43 -18.11 30.20
N GLY A 85 147.43 -17.60 29.47
CA GLY A 85 147.09 -18.05 28.12
C GLY A 85 148.02 -17.52 27.02
N THR A 86 149.06 -16.76 27.38
CA THR A 86 150.08 -16.18 26.49
C THR A 86 151.47 -16.12 27.19
N GLY A 87 152.60 -16.35 26.48
CA GLY A 87 154.00 -16.24 26.99
C GLY A 87 154.87 -17.53 26.92
N THR A 88 156.15 -17.50 27.39
CA THR A 88 157.13 -18.64 27.35
C THR A 88 157.71 -19.04 28.73
N CYS A 89 157.98 -20.33 28.94
CA CYS A 89 158.51 -21.00 30.14
C CYS A 89 159.89 -21.66 29.87
N THR A 90 160.83 -21.68 30.82
CA THR A 90 162.21 -22.24 30.72
C THR A 90 162.58 -23.16 31.90
N SER A 91 163.24 -24.31 31.65
CA SER A 91 163.68 -25.36 32.61
C SER A 91 165.21 -25.60 32.59
N THR A 92 165.89 -25.80 33.73
CA THR A 92 167.38 -25.89 33.87
C THR A 92 167.87 -27.01 34.80
N VAL A 93 169.06 -27.64 34.57
CA VAL A 93 169.75 -28.59 35.48
C VAL A 93 171.30 -28.45 35.56
N THR A 94 171.94 -28.72 36.72
CA THR A 94 173.41 -28.54 36.97
C THR A 94 174.08 -29.68 37.79
N TRP A 95 175.37 -30.02 37.51
CA TRP A 95 176.26 -30.97 38.22
C TRP A 95 177.66 -30.36 38.56
N ALA A 96 178.27 -30.69 39.71
CA ALA A 96 179.56 -30.14 40.20
C ALA A 96 180.83 -30.98 39.82
N ALA A 97 182.04 -30.41 39.95
CA ALA A 97 183.35 -31.03 39.62
C ALA A 97 183.88 -32.01 40.69
N ASP A 98 184.72 -32.99 40.30
CA ASP A 98 185.36 -33.98 41.19
C ASP A 98 186.87 -34.22 40.91
N ASP A 99 187.48 -35.20 41.59
CA ASP A 99 188.92 -35.50 41.49
C ASP A 99 189.38 -35.83 40.06
N ASN A 100 188.48 -36.39 39.24
CA ASN A 100 188.76 -36.86 37.88
C ASN A 100 188.09 -36.00 36.79
N TYR A 101 187.02 -35.25 37.11
CA TYR A 101 186.16 -34.54 36.16
C TYR A 101 185.88 -33.07 36.51
N THR A 102 185.72 -32.20 35.50
CA THR A 102 185.20 -30.82 35.63
C THR A 102 183.66 -30.78 35.81
N GLY A 103 183.01 -29.64 36.11
CA GLY A 103 181.53 -29.53 36.31
C GLY A 103 180.70 -29.23 35.03
N SER A 104 179.35 -29.38 35.04
CA SER A 104 178.47 -29.23 33.83
C SER A 104 177.00 -28.74 34.09
N THR A 105 176.29 -28.15 33.10
CA THR A 105 174.89 -27.59 33.20
C THR A 105 174.10 -27.64 31.85
N ARG A 106 172.74 -27.77 31.84
CA ARG A 106 171.83 -27.79 30.64
C ARG A 106 170.42 -27.13 30.84
N THR A 107 169.71 -26.71 29.76
CA THR A 107 168.38 -26.00 29.75
C THR A 107 167.36 -26.40 28.62
N GLN A 108 166.03 -26.13 28.75
CA GLN A 108 164.90 -26.32 27.77
C GLN A 108 163.72 -25.28 27.90
N THR A 109 162.78 -25.11 26.93
CA THR A 109 161.67 -24.10 26.93
C THR A 109 160.26 -24.53 26.35
N THR A 110 159.13 -23.85 26.71
CA THR A 110 157.68 -24.11 26.35
C THR A 110 156.76 -22.84 26.22
N THR A 111 155.78 -22.72 25.28
CA THR A 111 154.90 -21.50 25.04
C THR A 111 153.36 -21.68 25.35
N ALA A 112 152.59 -20.62 25.72
CA ALA A 112 151.18 -20.69 26.20
C ALA A 112 149.98 -20.33 25.23
N GLN A 113 148.71 -20.77 25.48
CA GLN A 113 147.47 -20.54 24.63
C GLN A 113 146.08 -20.25 25.37
N LYS A 114 145.11 -19.54 24.71
CA LYS A 114 143.71 -19.11 25.15
C LYS A 114 142.57 -20.16 24.96
N ILE A 115 141.36 -19.95 25.55
CA ILE A 115 140.16 -20.85 25.48
C ILE A 115 138.82 -20.11 25.11
N ALA A 116 137.63 -20.76 25.12
CA ALA A 116 136.32 -20.21 24.69
C ALA A 116 135.29 -20.01 25.85
N PRO A 117 134.37 -18.99 25.80
CA PRO A 117 133.44 -18.68 26.92
C PRO A 117 132.09 -19.42 26.85
N THR A 118 131.31 -19.35 27.94
CA THR A 118 129.96 -19.92 28.11
C THR A 118 128.89 -18.81 28.18
N VAL A 119 127.82 -18.85 27.34
CA VAL A 119 126.75 -17.80 27.25
C VAL A 119 125.29 -18.34 27.11
N THR A 120 124.26 -17.58 27.54
CA THR A 120 122.80 -17.91 27.44
C THR A 120 121.89 -16.76 26.94
N PHE A 121 120.76 -17.04 26.26
CA PHE A 121 119.73 -16.06 25.79
C PHE A 121 118.30 -16.69 25.72
N THR A 122 117.30 -16.15 26.44
CA THR A 122 115.94 -16.72 26.58
C THR A 122 114.82 -15.67 26.75
N GLY A 123 113.55 -15.98 26.43
CA GLY A 123 112.37 -15.17 26.85
C GLY A 123 111.35 -14.77 25.76
N ALA A 124 111.55 -15.08 24.47
CA ALA A 124 110.60 -14.69 23.43
C ALA A 124 109.43 -15.72 23.31
N PRO A 125 108.14 -15.29 23.27
CA PRO A 125 106.99 -16.18 23.12
C PRO A 125 106.80 -16.66 21.68
N ALA A 126 106.03 -17.74 21.47
CA ALA A 126 105.75 -18.27 20.13
C ALA A 126 104.91 -17.32 19.25
N SER A 127 103.99 -16.58 19.86
CA SER A 127 103.14 -15.59 19.18
C SER A 127 102.73 -14.43 20.08
N ALA A 128 102.45 -13.28 19.49
CA ALA A 128 101.93 -12.09 20.17
C ALA A 128 100.89 -11.36 19.29
N ALA A 129 99.84 -10.80 19.89
CA ALA A 129 98.76 -10.10 19.19
C ALA A 129 99.21 -8.73 18.65
N TYR A 130 98.50 -8.22 17.63
CA TYR A 130 98.64 -6.83 17.19
C TYR A 130 98.56 -5.87 18.40
N LEU A 131 99.57 -5.01 18.58
CA LEU A 131 99.77 -4.10 19.73
C LEU A 131 100.19 -4.75 21.07
N GLY A 132 100.51 -6.05 21.11
CA GLY A 132 101.05 -6.73 22.30
C GLY A 132 102.59 -6.65 22.43
N SER A 133 103.13 -6.84 23.65
CA SER A 133 104.58 -6.74 23.95
C SER A 133 105.14 -7.94 24.75
N PHE A 134 106.45 -8.23 24.65
CA PHE A 134 107.16 -9.30 25.39
C PHE A 134 108.65 -8.95 25.74
N THR A 135 109.35 -9.71 26.61
CA THR A 135 110.70 -9.36 27.15
C THR A 135 111.72 -10.53 27.14
N VAL A 136 113.02 -10.28 26.88
CA VAL A 136 114.12 -11.28 26.80
C VAL A 136 115.29 -11.07 27.81
N ALA A 137 116.14 -12.08 28.09
CA ALA A 137 117.28 -12.06 29.06
C ALA A 137 118.56 -12.83 28.61
N SER A 138 119.77 -12.49 29.10
CA SER A 138 121.08 -13.09 28.69
C SER A 138 122.23 -13.10 29.75
N THR A 139 123.23 -14.03 29.69
CA THR A 139 124.43 -14.12 30.60
C THR A 139 125.75 -14.60 29.91
N THR A 140 126.95 -14.30 30.47
CA THR A 140 128.30 -14.75 30.01
C THR A 140 129.31 -14.96 31.15
N ASN A 141 130.32 -15.83 31.00
CA ASN A 141 131.49 -15.98 31.92
C ASN A 141 132.75 -15.21 31.47
N SER A 142 132.70 -14.53 30.32
CA SER A 142 133.72 -13.58 29.88
C SER A 142 133.46 -12.20 30.48
N SER A 143 134.43 -11.28 30.37
CA SER A 143 134.22 -9.89 30.83
C SER A 143 133.47 -9.00 29.82
N ALA A 144 132.85 -9.56 28.77
CA ALA A 144 132.21 -8.79 27.68
C ALA A 144 130.72 -8.43 27.96
N THR A 145 130.27 -7.24 27.54
CA THR A 145 128.88 -6.76 27.71
C THR A 145 127.94 -7.17 26.56
N PRO A 146 126.66 -7.55 26.81
CA PRO A 146 125.68 -7.94 25.78
C PRO A 146 125.03 -6.75 25.03
N LEU A 147 124.72 -6.92 23.74
CA LEU A 147 124.00 -5.94 22.87
C LEU A 147 122.72 -6.53 22.23
N TYR A 148 121.54 -5.89 22.35
CA TYR A 148 120.22 -6.39 21.85
C TYR A 148 119.66 -5.66 20.62
N THR A 149 119.10 -6.39 19.64
CA THR A 149 118.46 -5.80 18.43
C THR A 149 117.18 -6.53 17.98
N SER A 150 116.27 -5.85 17.27
CA SER A 150 115.01 -6.40 16.69
C SER A 150 114.92 -6.31 15.17
N ALA A 151 114.23 -7.28 14.55
CA ALA A 151 113.87 -7.25 13.13
C ALA A 151 112.47 -7.86 12.88
N GLY A 152 111.79 -7.45 11.79
CA GLY A 152 110.47 -7.97 11.40
C GLY A 152 109.31 -7.09 11.89
N VAL A 153 108.17 -7.69 12.25
CA VAL A 153 106.94 -6.97 12.67
C VAL A 153 106.93 -6.59 14.15
N CYS A 154 108.08 -6.16 14.64
CA CYS A 154 108.24 -5.64 15.98
C CYS A 154 109.37 -4.62 16.07
N SER A 155 109.32 -3.81 17.10
CA SER A 155 110.40 -2.92 17.54
C SER A 155 110.84 -3.33 18.94
N ASN A 156 112.13 -3.18 19.26
CA ASN A 156 112.61 -3.32 20.64
C ASN A 156 113.13 -2.02 21.24
N LEU A 157 112.97 -1.92 22.56
CA LEU A 157 113.67 -0.99 23.41
C LEU A 157 114.33 -1.81 24.53
N THR A 158 115.66 -1.88 24.52
CA THR A 158 116.42 -2.76 25.42
C THR A 158 115.98 -4.22 25.27
N THR A 159 115.38 -4.81 26.29
CA THR A 159 114.92 -6.20 26.35
C THR A 159 113.44 -6.38 25.97
N VAL A 160 112.66 -5.32 25.75
CA VAL A 160 111.20 -5.39 25.48
C VAL A 160 110.90 -5.20 23.99
N TYR A 161 110.05 -6.05 23.41
CA TYR A 161 109.65 -6.08 22.00
C TYR A 161 108.13 -5.89 21.86
N THR A 162 107.66 -5.04 20.95
CA THR A 162 106.21 -4.76 20.71
C THR A 162 105.80 -5.04 19.28
N MET A 163 104.66 -5.71 19.06
CA MET A 163 104.14 -6.09 17.75
C MET A 163 103.45 -4.92 17.04
N THR A 164 103.84 -4.63 15.79
CA THR A 164 103.34 -3.51 15.00
C THR A 164 102.32 -3.91 13.92
N SER A 165 102.03 -5.20 13.78
CA SER A 165 101.07 -5.77 12.82
C SER A 165 100.39 -7.01 13.40
N GLY A 166 99.15 -7.32 12.96
CA GLY A 166 98.46 -8.57 13.27
C GLY A 166 98.90 -9.77 12.41
N THR A 167 99.83 -9.56 11.47
CA THR A 167 100.40 -10.59 10.58
C THR A 167 101.91 -10.38 10.39
N GLY A 168 102.71 -11.46 10.28
CA GLY A 168 104.18 -11.43 10.14
C GLY A 168 104.95 -12.07 11.31
N SER A 169 106.28 -11.95 11.33
CA SER A 169 107.15 -12.49 12.39
C SER A 169 108.17 -11.46 12.93
N CYS A 170 108.50 -11.56 14.21
CA CYS A 170 109.40 -10.69 14.99
C CYS A 170 110.64 -11.48 15.45
N THR A 171 111.86 -10.97 15.25
CA THR A 171 113.12 -11.63 15.65
C THR A 171 113.93 -10.77 16.63
N ALA A 172 114.43 -11.38 17.71
CA ALA A 172 115.26 -10.80 18.77
C ALA A 172 116.68 -11.40 18.79
N THR A 173 117.73 -10.59 18.98
CA THR A 173 119.17 -11.00 18.88
C THR A 173 120.03 -10.43 20.02
N VAL A 174 121.06 -11.16 20.50
CA VAL A 174 122.09 -10.70 21.47
C VAL A 174 123.54 -11.12 21.11
N THR A 175 124.55 -10.26 21.36
CA THR A 175 125.99 -10.50 21.02
C THR A 175 126.99 -10.08 22.12
N TRP A 176 128.10 -10.82 22.29
CA TRP A 176 129.26 -10.60 23.19
C TRP A 176 130.63 -10.69 22.46
N ALA A 177 131.61 -9.83 22.79
CA ALA A 177 132.95 -9.77 22.15
C ALA A 177 134.04 -10.63 22.86
N ALA A 178 135.23 -10.81 22.24
CA ALA A 178 136.38 -11.60 22.76
C ALA A 178 137.27 -10.81 23.77
N ASP A 179 137.98 -11.51 24.68
CA ASP A 179 138.89 -10.94 25.69
C ASP A 179 140.27 -11.67 25.80
N ASP A 180 141.07 -11.34 26.82
CA ASP A 180 142.43 -11.86 27.02
C ASP A 180 142.50 -13.36 27.28
N ASN A 181 141.43 -13.97 27.78
CA ASN A 181 141.37 -15.40 28.11
C ASN A 181 140.36 -16.17 27.23
N TYR A 182 139.36 -15.48 26.67
CA TYR A 182 138.19 -16.04 25.97
C TYR A 182 137.95 -15.47 24.55
N THR A 183 137.37 -16.26 23.64
CA THR A 183 136.85 -15.83 22.31
C THR A 183 135.42 -15.21 22.37
N GLY A 184 134.79 -14.71 21.28
CA GLY A 184 133.45 -14.04 21.29
C GLY A 184 132.21 -14.91 20.95
N ALA A 185 130.95 -14.44 21.15
CA ALA A 185 129.68 -15.23 20.97
C ALA A 185 128.38 -14.43 20.63
N THR A 186 127.36 -15.03 19.95
CA THR A 186 126.04 -14.43 19.55
C THR A 186 124.85 -15.42 19.63
N ARG A 187 123.60 -14.97 19.91
CA ARG A 187 122.33 -15.78 19.93
C ARG A 187 121.05 -15.03 19.45
N THR A 188 120.00 -15.75 19.00
CA THR A 188 118.70 -15.20 18.48
C THR A 188 117.42 -15.96 18.92
N GLN A 189 116.22 -15.34 18.86
CA GLN A 189 114.86 -15.91 19.10
C GLN A 189 113.75 -15.24 18.23
N THR A 190 112.58 -15.87 17.99
CA THR A 190 111.53 -15.40 17.05
C THR A 190 110.08 -15.56 17.57
N THR A 191 109.15 -14.65 17.23
CA THR A 191 107.72 -14.57 17.67
C THR A 191 106.75 -14.21 16.51
N THR A 192 105.62 -14.90 16.35
CA THR A 192 104.62 -14.69 15.25
C THR A 192 103.48 -13.74 15.61
N ALA A 193 102.99 -12.91 14.67
CA ALA A 193 101.87 -11.97 14.89
C ALA A 193 100.46 -12.59 14.76
N GLN A 194 99.47 -12.05 15.50
CA GLN A 194 98.05 -12.46 15.45
C GLN A 194 97.06 -11.27 15.31
N LYS A 195 95.99 -11.45 14.50
CA LYS A 195 94.86 -10.51 14.32
C LYS A 195 93.90 -10.50 15.53
N ILE A 196 93.13 -9.41 15.68
CA ILE A 196 92.11 -9.25 16.75
C ILE A 196 90.69 -9.08 16.18
N ALA A 197 89.63 -9.11 17.00
CA ALA A 197 88.25 -8.95 16.52
C ALA A 197 87.85 -7.45 16.40
N PRO A 198 87.10 -7.03 15.37
CA PRO A 198 86.62 -5.65 15.24
C PRO A 198 85.40 -5.39 16.12
N THR A 199 85.19 -4.13 16.49
CA THR A 199 83.98 -3.64 17.15
C THR A 199 82.99 -3.12 16.10
N VAL A 200 81.78 -3.71 16.03
CA VAL A 200 80.74 -3.37 15.05
C VAL A 200 79.37 -3.12 15.67
N THR A 201 78.56 -2.23 15.08
CA THR A 201 77.15 -1.98 15.48
C THR A 201 76.18 -2.13 14.29
N PHE A 202 74.94 -2.56 14.56
CA PHE A 202 73.86 -2.64 13.57
C PHE A 202 72.50 -2.42 14.25
N THR A 203 71.80 -1.34 13.88
CA THR A 203 70.56 -0.88 14.57
C THR A 203 69.57 -0.25 13.59
N GLY A 204 68.30 -0.12 13.98
CA GLY A 204 67.29 0.66 13.24
C GLY A 204 66.15 -0.14 12.58
N ALA A 205 66.17 -1.47 12.66
CA ALA A 205 65.04 -2.27 12.19
C ALA A 205 63.89 -2.24 13.21
N PRO A 206 62.66 -1.88 12.82
CA PRO A 206 61.51 -1.88 13.73
C PRO A 206 61.05 -3.31 14.04
N ALA A 207 60.31 -3.50 15.13
CA ALA A 207 59.73 -4.81 15.48
C ALA A 207 58.70 -5.29 14.44
N ASN A 208 57.93 -4.34 13.90
CA ASN A 208 56.88 -4.58 12.92
C ASN A 208 56.92 -3.51 11.82
N ALA A 209 56.57 -3.88 10.59
CA ALA A 209 56.43 -2.95 9.47
C ALA A 209 55.27 -3.37 8.56
N ALA A 210 54.46 -2.40 8.15
CA ALA A 210 53.28 -2.60 7.31
C ALA A 210 53.65 -3.01 5.87
N TYR A 211 52.78 -3.77 5.20
CA TYR A 211 52.90 -4.06 3.77
C TYR A 211 53.14 -2.78 2.93
N GLN A 212 54.13 -2.82 2.03
CA GLN A 212 54.66 -1.70 1.22
C GLN A 212 55.32 -0.54 1.99
N SER A 213 55.46 -0.60 3.31
CA SER A 213 56.25 0.39 4.05
C SER A 213 57.75 0.13 3.91
N THR A 214 58.54 1.19 4.06
CA THR A 214 60.00 1.15 4.00
C THR A 214 60.59 1.63 5.32
N PHE A 215 61.62 0.95 5.83
CA PHE A 215 62.42 1.37 7.00
C PHE A 215 63.92 1.35 6.68
N THR A 216 64.74 2.05 7.47
CA THR A 216 66.19 2.15 7.24
C THR A 216 67.01 1.63 8.42
N VAL A 217 68.14 0.99 8.14
CA VAL A 217 69.09 0.47 9.14
C VAL A 217 70.45 1.18 9.06
N ALA A 218 71.17 1.25 10.17
CA ALA A 218 72.49 1.89 10.29
C ALA A 218 73.54 0.92 10.85
N SER A 219 74.81 1.08 10.42
CA SER A 219 75.92 0.22 10.88
C SER A 219 77.25 0.98 11.01
N THR A 220 78.13 0.55 11.93
CA THR A 220 79.50 1.10 12.12
C THR A 220 80.53 -0.01 12.37
N THR A 221 81.81 0.23 12.04
CA THR A 221 82.95 -0.68 12.32
C THR A 221 84.24 0.13 12.62
N ASN A 222 85.14 -0.41 13.44
CA ASN A 222 86.51 0.12 13.63
C ASN A 222 87.56 -0.54 12.70
N SER A 223 87.14 -1.47 11.85
CA SER A 223 87.95 -2.03 10.76
C SER A 223 87.90 -1.15 9.52
N SER A 224 88.79 -1.37 8.56
CA SER A 224 88.77 -0.65 7.27
C SER A 224 87.83 -1.28 6.23
N ALA A 225 87.03 -2.28 6.62
CA ALA A 225 86.13 -3.00 5.70
C ALA A 225 84.80 -2.27 5.49
N SER A 226 84.30 -2.25 4.25
CA SER A 226 82.98 -1.68 3.92
C SER A 226 81.83 -2.63 4.30
N PRO A 227 80.70 -2.13 4.83
CA PRO A 227 79.51 -2.94 5.13
C PRO A 227 78.78 -3.38 3.86
N VAL A 228 78.30 -4.62 3.84
CA VAL A 228 77.42 -5.16 2.78
C VAL A 228 76.04 -5.49 3.39
N TYR A 229 74.96 -4.94 2.82
CA TYR A 229 73.58 -5.12 3.29
C TYR A 229 72.79 -6.10 2.42
N THR A 230 72.15 -7.08 3.02
CA THR A 230 71.27 -8.04 2.33
C THR A 230 69.93 -8.20 3.06
N SER A 231 68.89 -8.56 2.31
CA SER A 231 67.55 -8.90 2.83
C SER A 231 67.18 -10.35 2.56
N ALA A 232 66.39 -10.92 3.46
CA ALA A 232 65.77 -12.24 3.30
C ALA A 232 64.37 -12.26 3.88
N GLY A 233 63.50 -13.15 3.39
CA GLY A 233 62.10 -13.23 3.80
C GLY A 233 61.21 -12.24 3.04
N VAL A 234 60.27 -11.60 3.74
CA VAL A 234 59.22 -10.76 3.13
C VAL A 234 59.61 -9.29 2.97
N CYS A 235 60.84 -9.05 2.53
CA CYS A 235 61.34 -7.73 2.21
C CYS A 235 62.45 -7.76 1.16
N SER A 236 62.54 -6.67 0.40
CA SER A 236 63.69 -6.34 -0.44
C SER A 236 64.48 -5.21 0.19
N ASN A 237 65.79 -5.13 -0.06
CA ASN A 237 66.58 -3.97 0.32
C ASN A 237 67.25 -3.30 -0.88
N LEU A 238 67.40 -1.99 -0.77
CA LEU A 238 68.30 -1.18 -1.59
C LEU A 238 69.21 -0.42 -0.64
N SER A 239 70.48 -0.86 -0.55
CA SER A 239 71.42 -0.37 0.45
C SER A 239 70.84 -0.52 1.87
N THR A 240 70.69 0.58 2.61
CA THR A 240 70.20 0.64 3.99
C THR A 240 68.67 0.64 4.11
N ALA A 241 67.92 0.78 3.03
CA ALA A 241 66.46 0.84 3.04
C ALA A 241 65.83 -0.52 2.72
N TYR A 242 64.92 -0.99 3.57
CA TYR A 242 64.21 -2.26 3.46
C TYR A 242 62.72 -2.00 3.25
N THR A 243 62.12 -2.58 2.22
CA THR A 243 60.69 -2.43 1.89
C THR A 243 59.97 -3.76 2.06
N MET A 244 58.84 -3.75 2.78
CA MET A 244 58.03 -4.95 3.02
C MET A 244 57.26 -5.35 1.75
N THR A 245 57.44 -6.59 1.31
CA THR A 245 56.82 -7.13 0.08
C THR A 245 55.60 -8.01 0.35
N SER A 246 55.28 -8.28 1.62
CA SER A 246 54.04 -8.91 2.06
C SER A 246 53.58 -8.34 3.41
N GLY A 247 52.29 -8.48 3.74
CA GLY A 247 51.71 -8.15 5.05
C GLY A 247 51.76 -9.29 6.06
N THR A 248 52.36 -10.43 5.73
CA THR A 248 52.57 -11.57 6.65
C THR A 248 53.98 -12.15 6.47
N GLY A 249 54.56 -12.73 7.52
CA GLY A 249 55.93 -13.28 7.52
C GLY A 249 56.95 -12.37 8.21
N SER A 250 58.24 -12.72 8.10
CA SER A 250 59.34 -11.94 8.71
C SER A 250 60.36 -11.49 7.67
N CYS A 251 60.78 -10.24 7.77
CA CYS A 251 61.91 -9.65 7.06
C CYS A 251 63.17 -9.76 7.91
N THR A 252 64.27 -10.29 7.35
CA THR A 252 65.57 -10.32 8.02
C THR A 252 66.55 -9.39 7.31
N SER A 253 67.02 -8.37 8.02
CA SER A 253 68.07 -7.45 7.57
C SER A 253 69.43 -7.92 8.06
N THR A 254 70.41 -8.04 7.17
CA THR A 254 71.76 -8.52 7.49
C THR A 254 72.81 -7.52 7.03
N VAL A 255 73.84 -7.28 7.85
CA VAL A 255 75.05 -6.53 7.46
C VAL A 255 76.31 -7.36 7.73
N SER A 256 77.26 -7.36 6.80
CA SER A 256 78.54 -8.08 6.93
C SER A 256 79.75 -7.22 6.56
N TRP A 257 80.86 -7.44 7.29
CA TRP A 257 82.18 -6.86 7.07
C TRP A 257 83.22 -7.97 6.89
N VAL A 258 84.01 -7.89 5.82
CA VAL A 258 85.10 -8.86 5.56
C VAL A 258 86.31 -8.61 6.47
N ALA A 259 87.17 -9.62 6.65
CA ALA A 259 88.40 -9.50 7.44
C ALA A 259 89.43 -8.58 6.74
N ASP A 260 90.22 -7.83 7.51
CA ASP A 260 91.33 -7.00 7.01
C ASP A 260 92.69 -7.43 7.60
N ALA A 261 93.74 -6.61 7.44
CA ALA A 261 95.09 -6.95 7.88
C ALA A 261 95.23 -7.09 9.41
N ASN A 262 94.41 -6.38 10.18
CA ASN A 262 94.50 -6.30 11.64
C ASN A 262 93.29 -6.94 12.34
N TYR A 263 92.13 -6.96 11.67
CA TYR A 263 90.85 -7.42 12.22
C TYR A 263 90.28 -8.65 11.49
N THR A 264 89.59 -9.53 12.22
CA THR A 264 88.77 -10.63 11.66
C THR A 264 87.46 -10.11 11.05
N GLY A 265 86.72 -10.92 10.28
CA GLY A 265 85.40 -10.53 9.74
C GLY A 265 84.28 -10.52 10.79
N ALA A 266 83.15 -9.85 10.49
CA ALA A 266 81.99 -9.76 11.38
C ALA A 266 80.65 -9.67 10.61
N THR A 267 79.57 -10.20 11.18
CA THR A 267 78.20 -10.15 10.61
C THR A 267 77.17 -9.89 11.71
N ARG A 268 76.14 -9.08 11.45
CA ARG A 268 74.99 -8.86 12.35
C ARG A 268 73.66 -8.93 11.60
N THR A 269 72.60 -9.32 12.29
CA THR A 269 71.22 -9.43 11.74
C THR A 269 70.19 -8.76 12.65
N GLN A 270 69.08 -8.29 12.06
CA GLN A 270 67.87 -7.81 12.75
C GLN A 270 66.62 -8.36 12.03
N THR A 271 65.52 -8.54 12.73
CA THR A 271 64.28 -9.10 12.18
C THR A 271 63.10 -8.16 12.41
N THR A 272 62.27 -7.96 11.38
CA THR A 272 61.04 -7.17 11.41
C THR A 272 59.87 -8.04 10.95
N THR A 273 58.78 -8.08 11.72
CA THR A 273 57.57 -8.84 11.38
C THR A 273 56.68 -8.02 10.44
N ALA A 274 56.08 -8.65 9.44
CA ALA A 274 55.16 -8.00 8.53
C ALA A 274 53.78 -7.83 9.15
N ASP A 275 53.22 -6.63 9.00
CA ASP A 275 51.86 -6.30 9.38
C ASP A 275 50.97 -6.08 8.15
N LYS A 276 49.75 -6.62 8.20
CA LYS A 276 48.73 -6.33 7.20
C LYS A 276 48.26 -4.89 7.32
N ILE A 277 47.73 -4.34 6.23
CA ILE A 277 47.10 -3.03 6.20
C ILE A 277 45.58 -3.16 5.97
N ASN A 278 44.81 -2.12 6.29
CA ASN A 278 43.39 -2.10 5.98
C ASN A 278 43.20 -1.92 4.45
N PRO A 279 42.30 -2.69 3.80
CA PRO A 279 42.01 -2.51 2.39
C PRO A 279 41.20 -1.23 2.16
N THR A 280 41.37 -0.62 0.99
CA THR A 280 40.49 0.46 0.50
C THR A 280 39.34 -0.19 -0.25
N ALA A 281 38.15 -0.17 0.36
CA ALA A 281 36.93 -0.75 -0.22
C ALA A 281 35.82 0.29 -0.36
N THR A 282 34.97 0.15 -1.39
CA THR A 282 33.76 0.97 -1.57
C THR A 282 32.53 0.09 -1.68
N PHE A 283 31.39 0.60 -1.20
CA PHE A 283 30.10 -0.06 -1.31
C PHE A 283 28.99 0.98 -1.48
N THR A 284 28.38 1.02 -2.66
CA THR A 284 27.46 2.10 -3.07
C THR A 284 26.28 1.54 -3.88
N GLY A 285 25.27 2.37 -4.15
CA GLY A 285 24.14 2.03 -5.03
C GLY A 285 22.87 1.52 -4.35
N ALA A 286 22.84 1.41 -3.01
CA ALA A 286 21.59 1.13 -2.31
C ALA A 286 20.73 2.41 -2.25
N PRO A 287 19.47 2.40 -2.72
CA PRO A 287 18.59 3.56 -2.64
C PRO A 287 18.14 3.81 -1.20
N ALA A 288 17.73 5.04 -0.89
CA ALA A 288 17.19 5.38 0.44
C ALA A 288 15.90 4.61 0.76
N THR A 289 15.07 4.39 -0.27
CA THR A 289 13.80 3.66 -0.17
C THR A 289 13.59 2.74 -1.38
N ALA A 290 12.98 1.58 -1.17
CA ALA A 290 12.57 0.67 -2.24
C ALA A 290 11.19 0.08 -1.96
N ALA A 291 10.38 -0.05 -3.01
CA ALA A 291 9.01 -0.54 -2.94
C ALA A 291 8.95 -2.07 -2.75
N TYR A 292 7.91 -2.60 -2.12
CA TYR A 292 7.63 -4.04 -2.06
C TYR A 292 7.72 -4.70 -3.46
N HIS A 293 8.38 -5.86 -3.56
CA HIS A 293 8.71 -6.59 -4.80
C HIS A 293 9.60 -5.87 -5.82
N SER A 294 10.05 -4.64 -5.55
CA SER A 294 11.08 -4.02 -6.38
C SER A 294 12.46 -4.60 -6.07
N ALA A 295 13.37 -4.51 -7.05
CA ALA A 295 14.74 -4.93 -6.91
C ALA A 295 15.71 -3.77 -7.18
N PHE A 296 16.85 -3.78 -6.50
CA PHE A 296 17.95 -2.85 -6.74
C PHE A 296 19.30 -3.58 -6.71
N THR A 297 20.32 -2.99 -7.32
CA THR A 297 21.67 -3.57 -7.40
C THR A 297 22.69 -2.66 -6.75
N VAL A 298 23.56 -3.23 -5.93
CA VAL A 298 24.67 -2.52 -5.29
C VAL A 298 25.99 -2.81 -6.00
N ALA A 299 26.93 -1.88 -5.94
CA ALA A 299 28.28 -2.04 -6.49
C ALA A 299 29.31 -2.05 -5.36
N SER A 300 30.36 -2.85 -5.52
CA SER A 300 31.46 -2.91 -4.55
C SER A 300 32.82 -3.06 -5.23
N THR A 301 33.85 -2.45 -4.66
CA THR A 301 35.25 -2.57 -5.10
C THR A 301 36.18 -2.72 -3.90
N THR A 302 37.30 -3.41 -4.07
CA THR A 302 38.38 -3.54 -3.06
C THR A 302 39.73 -3.60 -3.78
N ASN A 303 40.80 -3.14 -3.14
CA ASN A 303 42.18 -3.33 -3.60
C ASN A 303 42.83 -4.63 -3.08
N SER A 304 42.10 -5.42 -2.30
CA SER A 304 42.49 -6.77 -1.89
C SER A 304 42.21 -7.80 -2.99
N SER A 305 42.76 -9.00 -2.83
CA SER A 305 42.52 -10.13 -3.74
C SER A 305 41.27 -10.94 -3.40
N ALA A 306 40.56 -10.59 -2.31
CA ALA A 306 39.38 -11.30 -1.83
C ALA A 306 38.13 -11.04 -2.70
N THR A 307 37.32 -12.06 -2.91
CA THR A 307 36.03 -11.93 -3.59
C THR A 307 34.96 -11.37 -2.66
N PRO A 308 34.08 -10.46 -3.13
CA PRO A 308 32.99 -9.92 -2.32
C PRO A 308 31.92 -10.98 -2.05
N VAL A 309 31.50 -11.12 -0.80
CA VAL A 309 30.33 -11.91 -0.40
C VAL A 309 29.19 -10.97 -0.01
N TYR A 310 28.06 -11.06 -0.71
CA TYR A 310 26.88 -10.24 -0.45
C TYR A 310 25.86 -11.00 0.40
N THR A 311 25.37 -10.36 1.45
CA THR A 311 24.36 -10.92 2.35
C THR A 311 23.27 -9.89 2.61
N SER A 312 22.03 -10.36 2.72
CA SER A 312 20.85 -9.56 3.05
C SER A 312 20.39 -9.84 4.47
N GLY A 313 19.87 -8.80 5.13
CA GLY A 313 19.19 -8.89 6.42
C GLY A 313 17.94 -8.02 6.45
N GLY A 314 16.98 -8.36 7.32
CA GLY A 314 15.72 -7.64 7.43
C GLY A 314 14.73 -8.02 6.31
N VAL A 315 14.15 -7.03 5.64
CA VAL A 315 13.01 -7.21 4.70
C VAL A 315 13.42 -7.26 3.23
N CYS A 316 14.48 -7.98 2.94
CA CYS A 316 14.92 -8.26 1.57
C CYS A 316 15.64 -9.60 1.48
N SER A 317 15.70 -10.13 0.27
CA SER A 317 16.58 -11.24 -0.11
C SER A 317 17.59 -10.75 -1.14
N ASN A 318 18.70 -11.46 -1.32
CA ASN A 318 19.68 -11.13 -2.35
C ASN A 318 20.11 -12.34 -3.18
N LEU A 319 20.43 -12.09 -4.44
CA LEU A 319 21.13 -13.02 -5.33
C LEU A 319 22.35 -12.29 -5.90
N GLY A 320 23.53 -12.55 -5.31
CA GLY A 320 24.72 -11.76 -5.59
C GLY A 320 24.50 -10.29 -5.20
N PRO A 321 24.80 -9.31 -6.08
CA PRO A 321 24.63 -7.88 -5.79
C PRO A 321 23.20 -7.36 -5.97
N ALA A 322 22.25 -8.19 -6.42
CA ALA A 322 20.84 -7.79 -6.60
C ALA A 322 20.04 -8.11 -5.33
N TYR A 323 19.34 -7.11 -4.79
CA TYR A 323 18.48 -7.21 -3.61
C TYR A 323 17.03 -7.00 -4.02
N THR A 324 16.12 -7.85 -3.52
CA THR A 324 14.68 -7.78 -3.77
C THR A 324 13.94 -7.58 -2.46
N MET A 325 13.05 -6.58 -2.40
CA MET A 325 12.26 -6.28 -1.21
C MET A 325 11.18 -7.34 -1.00
N THR A 326 11.14 -7.93 0.20
CA THR A 326 10.19 -8.99 0.58
C THR A 326 9.06 -8.49 1.48
N SER A 327 9.11 -7.23 1.92
CA SER A 327 8.00 -6.55 2.59
C SER A 327 7.92 -5.06 2.19
N GLY A 328 6.76 -4.44 2.39
CA GLY A 328 6.54 -3.00 2.22
C GLY A 328 6.84 -2.16 3.47
N THR A 329 7.21 -2.80 4.59
CA THR A 329 7.61 -2.12 5.84
C THR A 329 8.90 -2.71 6.40
N GLY A 330 9.62 -1.94 7.22
CA GLY A 330 10.92 -2.35 7.77
C GLY A 330 12.12 -1.83 6.95
N SER A 331 13.31 -2.36 7.25
CA SER A 331 14.55 -1.98 6.56
C SER A 331 15.25 -3.21 5.97
N CYS A 332 15.73 -3.06 4.74
CA CYS A 332 16.65 -3.99 4.09
C CYS A 332 18.08 -3.57 4.42
N ALA A 333 18.82 -4.45 5.10
CA ALA A 333 20.25 -4.31 5.32
C ALA A 333 21.00 -5.04 4.18
N SER A 334 21.76 -4.29 3.39
CA SER A 334 22.68 -4.84 2.39
C SER A 334 24.09 -4.83 2.96
N THR A 335 24.73 -6.00 3.00
CA THR A 335 26.06 -6.17 3.57
C THR A 335 26.98 -6.80 2.55
N VAL A 336 28.17 -6.25 2.37
CA VAL A 336 29.26 -6.88 1.61
C VAL A 336 30.43 -7.15 2.53
N THR A 337 31.00 -8.35 2.45
CA THR A 337 32.17 -8.76 3.23
C THR A 337 33.27 -9.28 2.31
N TRP A 338 34.49 -8.83 2.57
CA TRP A 338 35.74 -9.36 2.01
C TRP A 338 36.54 -10.03 3.12
N ALA A 339 36.89 -11.30 2.94
CA ALA A 339 37.75 -12.01 3.87
C ALA A 339 39.18 -11.42 3.87
N ALA A 340 39.91 -11.60 4.98
CA ALA A 340 41.32 -11.21 5.04
C ALA A 340 42.16 -12.04 4.06
N ASP A 341 43.14 -11.40 3.40
CA ASP A 341 44.12 -12.09 2.55
C ASP A 341 45.56 -11.95 3.12
N ALA A 342 46.59 -12.30 2.35
CA ALA A 342 47.98 -12.26 2.81
C ALA A 342 48.50 -10.84 3.13
N ASN A 343 47.88 -9.80 2.58
CA ASN A 343 48.36 -8.42 2.65
C ASN A 343 47.37 -7.47 3.35
N PHE A 344 46.07 -7.79 3.31
CA PHE A 344 45.00 -6.95 3.84
C PHE A 344 44.17 -7.63 4.95
N TYR A 345 43.73 -6.86 5.95
CA TYR A 345 42.69 -7.30 6.90
C TYR A 345 41.33 -7.47 6.20
N GLY A 346 40.42 -8.23 6.82
CA GLY A 346 39.05 -8.36 6.31
C GLY A 346 38.28 -7.03 6.45
N ALA A 347 37.31 -6.80 5.56
CA ALA A 347 36.48 -5.61 5.57
C ALA A 347 35.00 -5.97 5.37
N THR A 348 34.12 -5.29 6.11
CA THR A 348 32.67 -5.41 5.96
C THR A 348 32.08 -4.01 5.86
N LEU A 349 31.27 -3.77 4.83
CA LEU A 349 30.54 -2.52 4.63
C LEU A 349 29.05 -2.81 4.55
N ASN A 350 28.24 -1.86 5.04
CA ASN A 350 26.79 -1.98 5.12
C ASN A 350 26.11 -0.77 4.48
N GLN A 351 24.96 -0.99 3.85
CA GLN A 351 24.00 0.03 3.43
C GLN A 351 22.60 -0.38 3.88
N SER A 352 21.69 0.58 3.98
CA SER A 352 20.33 0.37 4.45
C SER A 352 19.34 0.99 3.47
N THR A 353 18.30 0.26 3.12
CA THR A 353 17.19 0.73 2.27
C THR A 353 15.88 0.53 3.00
N THR A 354 15.12 1.60 3.21
CA THR A 354 13.83 1.53 3.90
C THR A 354 12.75 1.00 2.95
N ALA A 355 11.95 0.03 3.41
CA ALA A 355 10.86 -0.50 2.61
C ALA A 355 9.70 0.49 2.50
N THR A 356 9.07 0.55 1.33
CA THR A 356 7.85 1.33 1.10
C THR A 356 6.73 0.44 0.56
N LYS A 357 5.52 0.68 1.07
CA LYS A 357 4.29 0.01 0.62
C LYS A 357 3.93 0.44 -0.79
N ILE A 358 3.35 -0.47 -1.57
CA ILE A 358 2.82 -0.17 -2.91
C ILE A 358 1.30 -0.02 -2.89
N SER A 359 0.73 0.60 -3.91
CA SER A 359 -0.74 0.65 -4.07
C SER A 359 -1.29 -0.73 -4.46
N PRO A 360 -2.34 -1.24 -3.81
CA PRO A 360 -2.97 -2.49 -4.19
C PRO A 360 -3.76 -2.35 -5.50
N THR A 361 -3.88 -3.44 -6.23
CA THR A 361 -4.77 -3.57 -7.38
C THR A 361 -6.14 -4.00 -6.88
N VAL A 362 -7.12 -3.08 -6.92
CA VAL A 362 -8.48 -3.33 -6.43
C VAL A 362 -9.53 -3.16 -7.53
N THR A 363 -10.56 -4.01 -7.50
CA THR A 363 -11.75 -3.89 -8.36
C THR A 363 -13.01 -3.74 -7.51
N PHE A 364 -13.98 -2.98 -8.01
CA PHE A 364 -15.29 -2.82 -7.40
C PHE A 364 -16.33 -2.64 -8.51
N THR A 365 -17.27 -3.57 -8.62
CA THR A 365 -18.25 -3.66 -9.71
C THR A 365 -19.62 -4.12 -9.21
N GLY A 366 -20.66 -3.96 -10.02
CA GLY A 366 -21.99 -4.52 -9.76
C GLY A 366 -23.07 -3.53 -9.32
N ALA A 367 -22.74 -2.28 -8.99
CA ALA A 367 -23.77 -1.28 -8.74
C ALA A 367 -24.42 -0.84 -10.07
N PRO A 368 -25.76 -0.90 -10.19
CA PRO A 368 -26.45 -0.47 -11.40
C PRO A 368 -26.47 1.07 -11.50
N GLY A 369 -26.68 1.61 -12.70
CA GLY A 369 -26.82 3.06 -12.89
C GLY A 369 -28.03 3.64 -12.15
N SER A 370 -29.09 2.84 -12.00
CA SER A 370 -30.28 3.19 -11.24
C SER A 370 -30.95 1.98 -10.61
N ALA A 371 -31.70 2.20 -9.51
CA ALA A 371 -32.42 1.16 -8.79
C ALA A 371 -33.71 1.71 -8.17
N GLY A 372 -34.78 0.91 -8.17
CA GLY A 372 -36.09 1.30 -7.64
C GLY A 372 -36.13 1.35 -6.11
N TYR A 373 -37.02 2.16 -5.54
CA TYR A 373 -37.32 2.14 -4.10
C TYR A 373 -37.55 0.71 -3.58
N ARG A 374 -36.90 0.35 -2.46
CA ARG A 374 -36.88 -0.99 -1.83
C ARG A 374 -36.33 -2.14 -2.67
N SER A 375 -35.79 -1.88 -3.86
CA SER A 375 -35.02 -2.90 -4.58
C SER A 375 -33.64 -3.12 -3.93
N THR A 376 -33.07 -4.30 -4.19
CA THR A 376 -31.75 -4.68 -3.72
C THR A 376 -30.82 -4.99 -4.89
N PHE A 377 -29.54 -4.67 -4.75
CA PHE A 377 -28.49 -5.10 -5.68
C PHE A 377 -27.24 -5.52 -4.90
N THR A 378 -26.39 -6.32 -5.53
CA THR A 378 -25.15 -6.82 -4.92
C THR A 378 -23.93 -6.29 -5.66
N VAL A 379 -22.90 -5.95 -4.91
CA VAL A 379 -21.60 -5.54 -5.45
C VAL A 379 -20.55 -6.64 -5.24
N ALA A 380 -19.55 -6.67 -6.12
CA ALA A 380 -18.40 -7.56 -6.04
C ALA A 380 -17.12 -6.74 -5.95
N SER A 381 -16.12 -7.26 -5.24
CA SER A 381 -14.84 -6.57 -5.08
C SER A 381 -13.69 -7.56 -4.94
N THR A 382 -12.53 -7.22 -5.52
CA THR A 382 -11.30 -8.01 -5.37
C THR A 382 -10.12 -7.10 -4.98
N THR A 383 -9.15 -7.66 -4.28
CA THR A 383 -7.87 -7.02 -3.96
C THR A 383 -6.75 -8.06 -4.00
N ASN A 384 -5.52 -7.63 -4.31
CA ASN A 384 -4.30 -8.45 -4.14
C ASN A 384 -3.62 -8.25 -2.76
N SER A 385 -4.19 -7.41 -1.89
CA SER A 385 -3.77 -7.28 -0.49
C SER A 385 -4.36 -8.39 0.39
N SER A 386 -3.83 -8.55 1.59
CA SER A 386 -4.37 -9.45 2.62
C SER A 386 -5.54 -8.84 3.42
N ALA A 387 -5.78 -7.54 3.26
CA ALA A 387 -6.87 -6.82 3.94
C ALA A 387 -8.27 -7.30 3.52
N SER A 388 -9.16 -7.48 4.50
CA SER A 388 -10.57 -7.80 4.28
C SER A 388 -11.35 -6.55 3.83
N PRO A 389 -12.27 -6.66 2.84
CA PRO A 389 -13.09 -5.54 2.39
C PRO A 389 -14.12 -5.14 3.45
N VAL A 390 -14.29 -3.83 3.64
CA VAL A 390 -15.37 -3.24 4.44
C VAL A 390 -16.32 -2.50 3.51
N TYR A 391 -17.60 -2.90 3.51
CA TYR A 391 -18.64 -2.28 2.69
C TYR A 391 -19.45 -1.28 3.50
N THR A 392 -19.66 -0.08 2.94
CA THR A 392 -20.45 0.98 3.56
C THR A 392 -21.36 1.64 2.55
N ALA A 393 -22.60 1.90 2.95
CA ALA A 393 -23.56 2.72 2.21
C ALA A 393 -23.63 4.15 2.76
N SER A 394 -23.85 5.11 1.86
CA SER A 394 -24.26 6.47 2.21
C SER A 394 -25.29 7.00 1.20
N GLY A 395 -26.04 8.04 1.60
CA GLY A 395 -27.15 8.56 0.80
C GLY A 395 -28.44 7.79 1.03
N VAL A 396 -29.16 7.44 -0.05
CA VAL A 396 -30.49 6.82 0.02
C VAL A 396 -30.48 5.30 -0.12
N CYS A 397 -29.55 4.66 0.58
CA CYS A 397 -29.48 3.20 0.66
C CYS A 397 -28.85 2.74 1.99
N SER A 398 -29.07 1.48 2.30
CA SER A 398 -28.42 0.76 3.40
C SER A 398 -27.66 -0.44 2.85
N SER A 399 -26.59 -0.86 3.52
CA SER A 399 -25.79 -2.02 3.14
C SER A 399 -25.80 -3.08 4.23
N LEU A 400 -25.98 -4.34 3.84
CA LEU A 400 -25.70 -5.51 4.66
C LEU A 400 -24.69 -6.38 3.91
N GLY A 401 -23.42 -6.27 4.29
CA GLY A 401 -22.31 -6.87 3.54
C GLY A 401 -22.25 -6.34 2.11
N THR A 402 -22.33 -7.24 1.13
CA THR A 402 -22.30 -6.89 -0.30
C THR A 402 -23.66 -6.49 -0.88
N THR A 403 -24.76 -6.61 -0.10
CA THR A 403 -26.12 -6.31 -0.58
C THR A 403 -26.53 -4.91 -0.16
N TYR A 404 -26.93 -4.09 -1.12
CA TYR A 404 -27.41 -2.73 -0.93
C TYR A 404 -28.91 -2.67 -1.17
N THR A 405 -29.65 -2.01 -0.28
CA THR A 405 -31.10 -1.83 -0.37
C THR A 405 -31.43 -0.35 -0.47
N MET A 406 -32.20 0.04 -1.49
CA MET A 406 -32.63 1.43 -1.68
C MET A 406 -33.68 1.83 -0.64
N THR A 407 -33.47 2.95 0.05
CA THR A 407 -34.36 3.44 1.12
C THR A 407 -35.22 4.63 0.70
N SER A 408 -35.00 5.19 -0.49
CA SER A 408 -35.82 6.23 -1.11
C SER A 408 -35.98 5.98 -2.61
N GLY A 409 -37.04 6.51 -3.21
CA GLY A 409 -37.22 6.58 -4.68
C GLY A 409 -36.57 7.80 -5.34
N THR A 410 -36.00 8.72 -4.56
CA THR A 410 -35.28 9.91 -5.05
C THR A 410 -33.94 10.08 -4.33
N GLY A 411 -32.97 10.73 -4.99
CA GLY A 411 -31.61 10.92 -4.49
C GLY A 411 -30.60 9.94 -5.07
N SER A 412 -29.41 9.86 -4.47
CA SER A 412 -28.34 8.95 -4.88
C SER A 412 -27.88 8.04 -3.74
N CYS A 413 -27.64 6.77 -4.08
CA CYS A 413 -26.98 5.81 -3.23
C CYS A 413 -25.49 5.75 -3.60
N SER A 414 -24.60 5.94 -2.62
CA SER A 414 -23.17 5.72 -2.78
C SER A 414 -22.77 4.42 -2.08
N SER A 415 -22.35 3.44 -2.90
CA SER A 415 -21.78 2.18 -2.43
C SER A 415 -20.27 2.34 -2.36
N THR A 416 -19.66 2.08 -1.21
CA THR A 416 -18.22 2.20 -1.02
C THR A 416 -17.65 0.92 -0.43
N VAL A 417 -16.50 0.51 -0.95
CA VAL A 417 -15.68 -0.54 -0.37
C VAL A 417 -14.32 0.03 0.00
N THR A 418 -13.85 -0.33 1.20
CA THR A 418 -12.56 0.10 1.73
C THR A 418 -11.75 -1.11 2.15
N TRP A 419 -10.48 -1.11 1.75
CA TRP A 419 -9.44 -2.01 2.20
C TRP A 419 -8.44 -1.21 3.02
N LEU A 420 -8.27 -1.57 4.29
CA LEU A 420 -7.27 -0.94 5.15
C LEU A 420 -5.86 -1.32 4.69
N ALA A 421 -4.87 -0.50 5.04
CA ALA A 421 -3.47 -0.81 4.75
C ALA A 421 -3.03 -2.08 5.48
N ASP A 422 -2.20 -2.90 4.84
CA ASP A 422 -1.50 -4.04 5.44
C ASP A 422 0.02 -3.84 5.38
N ASP A 423 0.83 -4.85 5.70
CA ASP A 423 2.29 -4.73 5.77
C ASP A 423 2.95 -4.41 4.42
N ASN A 424 2.27 -4.70 3.30
CA ASN A 424 2.84 -4.61 1.96
C ASN A 424 2.15 -3.57 1.06
N TYR A 425 0.86 -3.31 1.31
CA TYR A 425 0.00 -2.47 0.50
C TYR A 425 -0.56 -1.27 1.28
N ASN A 426 -0.62 -0.12 0.62
CA ASN A 426 -1.33 1.05 1.13
C ASN A 426 -2.85 0.79 1.17
N GLY A 427 -3.58 1.54 2.00
CA GLY A 427 -5.05 1.47 2.02
C GLY A 427 -5.65 1.95 0.70
N ALA A 428 -6.79 1.38 0.32
CA ALA A 428 -7.50 1.74 -0.91
C ALA A 428 -9.01 1.75 -0.70
N SER A 429 -9.69 2.64 -1.42
CA SER A 429 -11.16 2.69 -1.45
C SER A 429 -11.66 2.87 -2.88
N ARG A 430 -12.84 2.33 -3.16
CA ARG A 430 -13.57 2.50 -4.41
C ARG A 430 -15.04 2.78 -4.09
N SER A 431 -15.67 3.63 -4.89
CA SER A 431 -17.09 3.95 -4.76
C SER A 431 -17.81 3.84 -6.10
N GLN A 432 -19.07 3.46 -6.07
CA GLN A 432 -20.01 3.50 -7.19
C GLN A 432 -21.30 4.18 -6.77
N THR A 433 -21.93 4.90 -7.70
CA THR A 433 -23.16 5.65 -7.44
C THR A 433 -24.31 5.02 -8.21
N THR A 434 -25.43 4.81 -7.53
CA THR A 434 -26.69 4.34 -8.11
C THR A 434 -27.76 5.42 -7.88
N THR A 435 -28.45 5.82 -8.94
CA THR A 435 -29.54 6.80 -8.87
C THR A 435 -30.82 6.13 -8.39
N ALA A 436 -31.46 6.70 -7.36
CA ALA A 436 -32.75 6.19 -6.90
C ALA A 436 -33.86 6.50 -7.92
N LEU A 437 -34.71 5.51 -8.16
CA LEU A 437 -35.89 5.65 -8.99
C LEU A 437 -37.15 5.37 -8.17
N GLN A 438 -38.15 6.20 -8.39
CA GLN A 438 -39.49 5.94 -7.90
C GLN A 438 -40.04 4.71 -8.60
N ILE A 439 -40.89 3.96 -7.89
CA ILE A 439 -41.66 2.85 -8.46
C ILE A 439 -43.07 3.34 -8.81
N ASN A 440 -43.67 2.76 -9.84
CA ASN A 440 -44.98 3.21 -10.30
C ASN A 440 -46.08 2.83 -9.31
N LEU A 441 -46.93 3.81 -8.97
CA LEU A 441 -48.16 3.59 -8.23
C LEU A 441 -49.34 4.14 -9.04
N THR A 442 -50.33 3.31 -9.30
CA THR A 442 -51.56 3.73 -9.99
C THR A 442 -52.70 3.88 -8.98
N ILE A 443 -53.37 5.02 -9.03
CA ILE A 443 -54.61 5.30 -8.28
C ILE A 443 -55.75 5.36 -9.28
N THR A 444 -56.65 4.38 -9.22
CA THR A 444 -57.77 4.26 -10.16
C THR A 444 -59.05 4.70 -9.47
N ALA A 445 -59.74 5.70 -10.02
CA ALA A 445 -61.08 6.05 -9.56
C ALA A 445 -62.04 4.89 -9.87
N ASN A 446 -62.79 4.44 -8.88
CA ASN A 446 -63.74 3.36 -9.10
C ASN A 446 -64.98 3.90 -9.84
N ASN A 447 -65.50 3.10 -10.77
CA ASN A 447 -66.75 3.44 -11.44
C ASN A 447 -67.90 3.41 -10.44
N LYS A 448 -68.86 4.32 -10.62
CA LYS A 448 -70.03 4.47 -9.77
C LYS A 448 -71.29 4.59 -10.63
N THR A 449 -72.44 4.38 -10.03
CA THR A 449 -73.75 4.54 -10.67
C THR A 449 -74.71 5.28 -9.74
N LYS A 450 -75.68 5.98 -10.31
CA LYS A 450 -76.83 6.59 -9.61
C LYS A 450 -78.01 6.73 -10.59
N GLN A 451 -79.23 6.93 -10.11
CA GLN A 451 -80.37 7.30 -10.96
C GLN A 451 -80.52 8.83 -11.01
N TYR A 452 -81.42 9.36 -11.85
CA TYR A 452 -81.61 10.81 -11.94
C TYR A 452 -82.25 11.33 -10.66
N SER A 453 -81.77 12.45 -10.12
CA SER A 453 -82.19 13.07 -8.84
C SER A 453 -81.54 12.50 -7.57
N ASP A 454 -80.99 11.28 -7.62
CA ASP A 454 -80.18 10.72 -6.53
C ASP A 454 -78.95 11.57 -6.17
N PRO A 455 -78.50 11.61 -4.89
CA PRO A 455 -77.24 12.22 -4.52
C PRO A 455 -76.05 11.52 -5.21
N VAL A 456 -74.98 12.27 -5.48
CA VAL A 456 -73.73 11.68 -5.98
C VAL A 456 -73.15 10.76 -4.91
N PRO A 457 -72.90 9.46 -5.19
CA PRO A 457 -72.35 8.55 -4.21
C PRO A 457 -70.91 8.96 -3.83
N PRO A 458 -70.41 8.56 -2.65
CA PRO A 458 -69.02 8.80 -2.28
C PRO A 458 -68.05 8.27 -3.34
N LEU A 459 -67.17 9.14 -3.81
CA LEU A 459 -66.15 8.80 -4.80
C LEU A 459 -64.94 8.21 -4.09
N ASP A 460 -64.50 7.03 -4.53
CA ASP A 460 -63.39 6.29 -3.94
C ASP A 460 -62.44 5.76 -5.03
N VAL A 461 -61.32 5.18 -4.58
CA VAL A 461 -60.24 4.73 -5.46
C VAL A 461 -59.74 3.34 -5.07
N THR A 462 -59.10 2.68 -6.02
CA THR A 462 -58.29 1.49 -5.80
C THR A 462 -56.82 1.79 -6.10
N TYR A 463 -55.92 1.35 -5.23
CA TYR A 463 -54.47 1.54 -5.38
C TYR A 463 -53.81 0.28 -5.93
N GLY A 464 -52.86 0.42 -6.86
CA GLY A 464 -52.03 -0.67 -7.36
C GLY A 464 -50.57 -0.27 -7.50
N GLY A 465 -49.65 -1.15 -7.10
CA GLY A 465 -48.19 -0.94 -7.23
C GLY A 465 -47.44 -0.62 -5.93
N PHE A 466 -48.10 -0.68 -4.76
CA PHE A 466 -47.40 -0.59 -3.47
C PHE A 466 -46.42 -1.75 -3.29
N VAL A 467 -45.29 -1.46 -2.65
CA VAL A 467 -44.41 -2.50 -2.11
C VAL A 467 -45.18 -3.34 -1.08
N PRO A 468 -44.98 -4.67 -1.01
CA PRO A 468 -45.64 -5.49 -0.01
C PRO A 468 -45.48 -4.95 1.42
N GLY A 469 -46.61 -4.82 2.13
CA GLY A 469 -46.68 -4.29 3.49
C GLY A 469 -46.86 -2.77 3.59
N GLU A 470 -46.78 -2.03 2.48
CA GLU A 470 -47.14 -0.61 2.44
C GLU A 470 -48.59 -0.39 1.96
N GLY A 471 -49.12 0.80 2.20
CA GLY A 471 -50.47 1.20 1.79
C GLY A 471 -50.61 2.71 1.76
N ALA A 472 -51.82 3.24 1.58
CA ALA A 472 -52.07 4.67 1.38
C ALA A 472 -51.49 5.60 2.47
N GLY A 473 -51.27 5.11 3.69
CA GLY A 473 -50.66 5.87 4.79
C GLY A 473 -49.19 6.27 4.57
N VAL A 474 -48.49 5.72 3.57
CA VAL A 474 -47.12 6.14 3.21
C VAL A 474 -47.11 7.27 2.17
N LEU A 475 -48.28 7.68 1.68
CA LEU A 475 -48.42 8.80 0.76
C LEU A 475 -48.66 10.10 1.54
N GLY A 476 -48.21 11.22 0.98
CA GLY A 476 -48.52 12.55 1.47
C GLY A 476 -49.56 13.25 0.59
N GLY A 477 -50.04 14.41 1.01
CA GLY A 477 -51.08 15.15 0.29
C GLY A 477 -52.49 14.63 0.60
N ALA A 478 -53.49 15.20 -0.05
CA ALA A 478 -54.90 14.87 0.16
C ALA A 478 -55.51 14.32 -1.13
N LEU A 479 -56.09 13.12 -1.07
CA LEU A 479 -56.82 12.57 -2.22
C LEU A 479 -58.10 13.38 -2.43
N SER A 480 -58.27 13.91 -3.62
CA SER A 480 -59.51 14.57 -4.05
C SER A 480 -59.99 13.93 -5.34
N CYS A 481 -61.21 13.41 -5.31
CA CYS A 481 -61.90 12.86 -6.47
C CYS A 481 -63.15 13.68 -6.73
N THR A 482 -63.38 14.04 -8.00
CA THR A 482 -64.48 14.92 -8.40
C THR A 482 -65.17 14.43 -9.66
N THR A 483 -66.42 14.83 -9.82
CA THR A 483 -67.18 14.68 -11.06
C THR A 483 -67.99 15.96 -11.28
N THR A 484 -68.37 16.23 -12.53
CA THR A 484 -69.27 17.35 -12.87
C THR A 484 -70.74 16.99 -12.70
N ALA A 485 -71.06 15.71 -12.46
CA ALA A 485 -72.41 15.29 -12.17
C ALA A 485 -72.90 15.88 -10.84
N THR A 486 -74.18 16.21 -10.81
CA THR A 486 -74.92 16.65 -9.62
C THR A 486 -76.10 15.71 -9.39
N ALA A 487 -76.89 15.95 -8.34
CA ALA A 487 -78.13 15.22 -8.12
C ALA A 487 -79.06 15.27 -9.34
N LEU A 488 -79.21 16.44 -9.95
CA LEU A 488 -80.11 16.69 -11.07
C LEU A 488 -79.43 16.61 -12.46
N SER A 489 -78.32 15.88 -12.57
CA SER A 489 -77.67 15.64 -13.85
C SER A 489 -78.51 14.72 -14.74
N ALA A 490 -78.53 15.02 -16.04
CA ALA A 490 -79.19 14.19 -17.05
C ALA A 490 -78.61 12.77 -17.09
N PRO A 491 -79.41 11.75 -17.46
CA PRO A 491 -78.86 10.41 -17.71
C PRO A 491 -77.76 10.45 -18.76
N SER A 492 -76.54 10.09 -18.35
CA SER A 492 -75.32 10.09 -19.16
C SER A 492 -74.17 9.49 -18.35
N THR A 493 -72.99 9.41 -18.97
CA THR A 493 -71.75 9.05 -18.26
C THR A 493 -70.92 10.30 -18.01
N TYR A 494 -70.52 10.49 -16.75
CA TYR A 494 -69.71 11.61 -16.30
C TYR A 494 -68.34 11.11 -15.84
N PRO A 495 -67.23 11.78 -16.21
CA PRO A 495 -65.91 11.37 -15.76
C PRO A 495 -65.74 11.58 -14.25
N ILE A 496 -64.99 10.68 -13.62
CA ILE A 496 -64.46 10.83 -12.27
C ILE A 496 -62.95 11.03 -12.39
N THR A 497 -62.46 12.18 -11.93
CA THR A 497 -61.03 12.51 -11.92
C THR A 497 -60.53 12.62 -10.49
N CYS A 498 -59.38 12.03 -10.23
CA CYS A 498 -58.72 12.06 -8.92
C CYS A 498 -57.35 12.73 -9.01
N SER A 499 -56.93 13.38 -7.93
CA SER A 499 -55.63 14.06 -7.82
C SER A 499 -55.22 14.29 -6.35
N GLY A 500 -54.04 14.87 -6.14
CA GLY A 500 -53.64 15.49 -4.86
C GLY A 500 -52.70 14.67 -3.96
N GLN A 501 -52.55 13.36 -4.18
CA GLN A 501 -51.53 12.52 -3.51
C GLN A 501 -50.13 12.75 -4.08
N THR A 502 -49.12 12.65 -3.20
CA THR A 502 -47.69 12.86 -3.47
C THR A 502 -46.83 11.81 -2.78
N SER A 503 -45.64 11.53 -3.31
CA SER A 503 -44.67 10.63 -2.66
C SER A 503 -43.25 10.89 -3.19
N SER A 504 -42.24 10.72 -2.33
CA SER A 504 -40.84 10.62 -2.74
C SER A 504 -40.48 9.23 -3.28
N ASN A 505 -41.24 8.20 -2.91
CA ASN A 505 -40.92 6.80 -3.21
C ASN A 505 -41.70 6.26 -4.42
N TYR A 506 -42.88 6.83 -4.67
CA TYR A 506 -43.79 6.40 -5.73
C TYR A 506 -44.00 7.47 -6.79
N ALA A 507 -43.90 7.08 -8.05
CA ALA A 507 -44.33 7.88 -9.19
C ALA A 507 -45.84 7.66 -9.37
N ILE A 508 -46.64 8.55 -8.79
CA ILE A 508 -48.10 8.42 -8.74
C ILE A 508 -48.72 8.77 -10.09
N ARG A 509 -49.57 7.87 -10.59
CA ARG A 509 -50.37 8.05 -11.81
C ARG A 509 -51.84 7.84 -11.49
N TYR A 510 -52.70 8.70 -12.02
CA TYR A 510 -54.15 8.58 -11.87
C TYR A 510 -54.77 7.96 -13.10
N SER A 511 -55.70 7.04 -12.88
CA SER A 511 -56.60 6.52 -13.91
C SER A 511 -58.01 6.96 -13.57
N GLY A 512 -58.68 7.62 -14.52
CA GLY A 512 -60.04 8.11 -14.33
C GLY A 512 -61.05 6.97 -14.26
N GLY A 513 -62.12 7.19 -13.52
CA GLY A 513 -63.31 6.34 -13.52
C GLY A 513 -64.49 7.06 -14.18
N SER A 514 -65.67 6.45 -14.12
CA SER A 514 -66.91 7.04 -14.61
C SER A 514 -68.05 6.88 -13.63
N LEU A 515 -68.86 7.93 -13.48
CA LEU A 515 -70.17 7.90 -12.86
C LEU A 515 -71.24 7.79 -13.95
N THR A 516 -71.97 6.68 -13.99
CA THR A 516 -73.11 6.51 -14.90
C THR A 516 -74.39 6.94 -14.19
N VAL A 517 -75.05 7.96 -14.74
CA VAL A 517 -76.39 8.40 -14.32
C VAL A 517 -77.41 7.69 -15.21
N GLY A 518 -78.23 6.83 -14.61
CA GLY A 518 -79.37 6.19 -15.27
C GLY A 518 -80.64 7.02 -15.18
N PRO A 519 -81.68 6.71 -15.97
CA PRO A 519 -83.01 7.26 -15.77
C PRO A 519 -83.58 6.89 -14.41
N GLU A 520 -84.43 7.77 -13.87
CA GLU A 520 -85.20 7.53 -12.64
C GLU A 520 -86.44 6.66 -12.92
N ASP A 521 -86.88 5.92 -11.91
CA ASP A 521 -88.10 5.14 -12.00
C ASP A 521 -89.34 6.04 -11.94
N ALA A 522 -90.29 5.79 -12.85
CA ALA A 522 -91.59 6.47 -12.85
C ALA A 522 -92.74 5.47 -12.71
N ARG A 523 -93.91 5.99 -12.33
CA ARG A 523 -95.20 5.30 -12.47
C ARG A 523 -96.11 6.11 -13.37
N ALA A 524 -96.80 5.40 -14.26
CA ALA A 524 -97.71 5.98 -15.22
C ALA A 524 -99.12 5.44 -14.96
N TYR A 525 -100.10 6.32 -14.98
CA TYR A 525 -101.50 5.97 -14.77
C TYR A 525 -102.31 6.52 -15.93
N TYR A 526 -103.00 5.66 -16.68
CA TYR A 526 -103.87 6.11 -17.75
C TYR A 526 -105.09 6.88 -17.19
N THR A 527 -105.35 8.07 -17.73
CA THR A 527 -106.44 8.96 -17.30
C THR A 527 -107.24 9.53 -18.48
N GLY A 528 -107.00 9.03 -19.70
CA GLY A 528 -107.70 9.46 -20.90
C GLY A 528 -109.10 8.87 -21.03
N ALA A 529 -109.73 9.12 -22.18
CA ALA A 529 -111.04 8.55 -22.48
C ALA A 529 -110.91 7.05 -22.82
N LEU A 530 -111.64 6.20 -22.08
CA LEU A 530 -111.74 4.76 -22.38
C LEU A 530 -112.68 4.46 -23.55
N PHE A 531 -113.62 5.37 -23.82
CA PHE A 531 -114.59 5.25 -24.89
C PHE A 531 -114.58 6.51 -25.74
N ALA A 532 -114.53 6.34 -27.06
CA ALA A 532 -114.63 7.45 -27.99
C ALA A 532 -115.55 7.12 -29.17
N SER A 533 -116.22 8.15 -29.69
CA SER A 533 -117.06 8.02 -30.87
C SER A 533 -116.36 8.57 -32.11
N THR A 534 -116.64 7.99 -33.28
CA THR A 534 -116.29 8.60 -34.55
C THR A 534 -117.01 9.94 -34.72
N SER A 535 -116.53 10.77 -35.64
CA SER A 535 -117.11 12.10 -35.89
C SER A 535 -118.57 12.08 -36.33
N GLY A 536 -119.08 10.91 -36.75
CA GLY A 536 -120.48 10.66 -37.04
C GLY A 536 -120.77 9.20 -37.39
N ALA A 537 -122.04 8.83 -37.47
CA ALA A 537 -122.51 7.46 -37.72
C ALA A 537 -121.99 6.85 -39.05
N THR A 538 -121.60 7.68 -40.02
CA THR A 538 -121.01 7.25 -41.30
C THR A 538 -119.49 7.41 -41.37
N SER A 539 -118.87 7.99 -40.35
CA SER A 539 -117.42 8.20 -40.28
C SER A 539 -116.70 6.96 -39.73
N SER A 540 -115.52 6.68 -40.27
CA SER A 540 -114.61 5.67 -39.74
C SER A 540 -113.52 6.24 -38.85
N THR A 541 -113.42 7.58 -38.73
CA THR A 541 -112.37 8.25 -37.97
C THR A 541 -112.88 8.84 -36.67
N ALA A 542 -112.09 8.70 -35.61
CA ALA A 542 -112.33 9.29 -34.30
C ALA A 542 -111.09 10.05 -33.82
N MET A 543 -111.32 11.06 -32.97
CA MET A 543 -110.26 11.76 -32.26
C MET A 543 -110.35 11.37 -30.78
N VAL A 544 -109.41 10.52 -30.36
CA VAL A 544 -109.33 10.00 -28.98
C VAL A 544 -108.41 10.90 -28.17
N THR A 545 -108.88 11.36 -27.01
CA THR A 545 -108.03 12.05 -26.03
C THR A 545 -107.32 11.01 -25.16
N LEU A 546 -106.02 10.84 -25.40
CA LEU A 546 -105.14 10.03 -24.56
C LEU A 546 -104.53 10.92 -23.49
N ALA A 547 -104.59 10.47 -22.25
CA ALA A 547 -104.03 11.18 -21.11
C ALA A 547 -103.43 10.18 -20.13
N ALA A 548 -102.35 10.60 -19.46
CA ALA A 548 -101.74 9.85 -18.38
C ALA A 548 -101.19 10.79 -17.31
N THR A 549 -101.19 10.33 -16.07
CA THR A 549 -100.48 10.95 -14.95
C THR A 549 -99.17 10.23 -14.73
N ILE A 550 -98.08 10.97 -14.73
CA ILE A 550 -96.72 10.48 -14.49
C ILE A 550 -96.30 10.93 -13.11
N LYS A 551 -95.83 9.98 -12.31
CA LYS A 551 -95.28 10.21 -10.99
C LYS A 551 -93.84 9.75 -10.96
N ASP A 552 -92.96 10.63 -10.52
CA ASP A 552 -91.68 10.25 -9.93
C ASP A 552 -91.93 9.27 -8.76
N ILE A 553 -91.01 8.34 -8.54
CA ILE A 553 -91.21 7.27 -7.57
C ILE A 553 -91.37 7.78 -6.13
N THR A 554 -90.77 8.93 -5.80
CA THR A 554 -90.93 9.61 -4.51
C THR A 554 -92.39 10.00 -4.24
N ALA A 555 -93.18 10.25 -5.29
CA ALA A 555 -94.61 10.56 -5.18
C ALA A 555 -95.51 9.32 -5.08
N VAL A 556 -94.94 8.11 -4.99
CA VAL A 556 -95.65 6.83 -4.85
C VAL A 556 -95.17 6.09 -3.59
N PRO A 557 -95.53 6.59 -2.38
CA PRO A 557 -95.12 5.95 -1.15
C PRO A 557 -95.65 4.50 -1.07
N GLY A 558 -94.76 3.56 -0.74
CA GLY A 558 -95.06 2.13 -0.66
C GLY A 558 -94.78 1.33 -1.94
N ASP A 559 -94.34 1.98 -3.01
CA ASP A 559 -93.81 1.26 -4.18
C ASP A 559 -92.48 0.55 -3.83
N PRO A 560 -92.22 -0.68 -4.31
CA PRO A 560 -90.94 -1.36 -4.07
C PRO A 560 -89.70 -0.61 -4.56
N ALA A 561 -89.84 0.27 -5.55
CA ALA A 561 -88.76 1.12 -6.06
C ALA A 561 -88.66 2.49 -5.36
N TYR A 562 -89.44 2.73 -4.30
CA TYR A 562 -89.46 4.01 -3.60
C TYR A 562 -88.09 4.44 -3.08
N ASP A 563 -87.73 5.69 -3.38
CA ASP A 563 -86.69 6.45 -2.70
C ASP A 563 -87.23 7.83 -2.27
N ALA A 564 -86.36 8.62 -1.62
CA ALA A 564 -86.70 9.96 -1.15
C ALA A 564 -86.15 11.08 -2.05
N ASN A 565 -85.61 10.72 -3.22
CA ASN A 565 -84.93 11.62 -4.13
C ASN A 565 -85.89 11.96 -5.27
N GLY A 566 -86.60 13.07 -5.12
CA GLY A 566 -87.58 13.48 -6.13
C GLY A 566 -86.95 14.29 -7.26
N GLY A 567 -87.20 13.88 -8.50
CA GLY A 567 -86.85 14.63 -9.71
C GLY A 567 -87.92 15.60 -10.20
N ASP A 568 -87.68 16.17 -11.39
CA ASP A 568 -88.66 16.97 -12.13
C ASP A 568 -89.28 16.13 -13.25
N SER A 569 -90.53 15.73 -13.07
CA SER A 569 -91.30 14.88 -14.00
C SER A 569 -91.44 15.47 -15.40
N ARG A 570 -91.23 16.78 -15.59
CA ARG A 570 -91.23 17.42 -16.92
C ARG A 570 -90.10 16.95 -17.84
N ASN A 571 -89.03 16.38 -17.27
CA ASN A 571 -87.94 15.79 -18.03
C ASN A 571 -88.27 14.41 -18.62
N ALA A 572 -89.45 13.87 -18.30
CA ALA A 572 -89.99 12.69 -18.94
C ALA A 572 -90.64 13.01 -20.29
N THR A 573 -90.56 12.06 -21.21
CA THR A 573 -91.31 12.05 -22.47
C THR A 573 -92.25 10.86 -22.47
N VAL A 574 -93.53 11.10 -22.73
CA VAL A 574 -94.57 10.06 -22.74
C VAL A 574 -94.96 9.74 -24.17
N THR A 575 -94.83 8.48 -24.54
CA THR A 575 -95.34 7.94 -25.80
C THR A 575 -96.46 6.96 -25.50
N PHE A 576 -97.67 7.27 -25.96
CA PHE A 576 -98.76 6.30 -25.98
C PHE A 576 -98.54 5.37 -27.17
N VAL A 577 -98.72 4.08 -26.95
CA VAL A 577 -98.47 3.04 -27.96
C VAL A 577 -99.65 2.09 -28.08
N ASN A 578 -99.82 1.50 -29.25
CA ASN A 578 -100.72 0.37 -29.43
C ASN A 578 -99.96 -0.93 -29.15
N ARG A 579 -100.32 -1.60 -28.05
CA ARG A 579 -99.73 -2.88 -27.63
C ARG A 579 -100.09 -4.02 -28.59
N ASP A 580 -101.26 -3.96 -29.23
CA ASP A 580 -101.70 -4.94 -30.22
C ASP A 580 -100.88 -4.87 -31.52
N MET A 581 -100.16 -3.76 -31.74
CA MET A 581 -99.33 -3.51 -32.93
C MET A 581 -97.86 -3.28 -32.56
N ALA A 582 -97.28 -4.15 -31.72
CA ALA A 582 -95.86 -4.16 -31.38
C ALA A 582 -95.32 -2.78 -30.91
N ASN A 583 -96.06 -2.12 -30.02
CA ASN A 583 -95.77 -0.79 -29.49
C ASN A 583 -95.76 0.32 -30.58
N ALA A 584 -96.56 0.19 -31.63
CA ALA A 584 -96.72 1.25 -32.64
C ALA A 584 -97.10 2.59 -31.96
N PRO A 585 -96.32 3.67 -32.14
CA PRO A 585 -96.62 4.96 -31.51
C PRO A 585 -97.97 5.53 -31.95
N LEU A 586 -98.83 5.89 -30.99
CA LEU A 586 -100.11 6.54 -31.22
C LEU A 586 -99.96 8.07 -31.22
N CYS A 587 -99.33 8.59 -30.16
CA CYS A 587 -98.88 9.97 -30.06
C CYS A 587 -97.84 10.12 -28.96
N THR A 588 -97.06 11.20 -29.04
CA THR A 588 -96.07 11.58 -28.01
C THR A 588 -96.51 12.90 -27.38
N ALA A 589 -96.35 13.01 -26.06
CA ALA A 589 -96.72 14.17 -25.27
C ALA A 589 -95.60 14.53 -24.29
N SER A 590 -95.39 15.83 -24.11
CA SER A 590 -94.60 16.36 -23.00
C SER A 590 -95.38 16.25 -21.69
N VAL A 591 -94.67 16.08 -20.58
CA VAL A 591 -95.26 16.12 -19.25
C VAL A 591 -95.35 17.59 -18.78
N GLY A 592 -96.53 18.02 -18.36
CA GLY A 592 -96.74 19.28 -17.66
C GLY A 592 -97.15 19.03 -16.21
N LEU A 593 -96.75 19.91 -15.30
CA LEU A 593 -97.02 19.72 -13.87
C LEU A 593 -98.51 19.81 -13.52
N VAL A 594 -98.89 19.08 -12.47
CA VAL A 594 -100.20 19.24 -11.82
C VAL A 594 -100.26 20.47 -10.93
N SER A 595 -99.17 20.76 -10.21
CA SER A 595 -99.01 21.95 -9.37
C SER A 595 -97.60 22.51 -9.54
N LEU A 596 -97.43 23.83 -9.45
CA LEU A 596 -96.09 24.44 -9.46
C LEU A 596 -95.27 24.12 -8.20
N SER A 597 -95.92 23.68 -7.11
CA SER A 597 -95.27 23.29 -5.87
C SER A 597 -94.84 21.82 -5.84
N ASP A 598 -95.25 21.02 -6.84
CA ASP A 598 -94.98 19.60 -6.94
C ASP A 598 -94.36 19.29 -8.32
N THR A 599 -93.05 19.07 -8.34
CA THR A 599 -92.33 18.70 -9.56
C THR A 599 -92.41 17.19 -9.86
N GLN A 600 -92.84 16.39 -8.89
CA GLN A 600 -92.82 14.93 -8.94
C GLN A 600 -94.06 14.36 -9.64
N THR A 601 -95.18 15.12 -9.66
CA THR A 601 -96.40 14.73 -10.36
C THR A 601 -96.71 15.61 -11.56
N GLY A 602 -96.85 14.99 -12.73
CA GLY A 602 -97.25 15.66 -13.96
C GLY A 602 -98.28 14.87 -14.76
N THR A 603 -98.89 15.50 -15.75
CA THR A 603 -99.78 14.87 -16.72
C THR A 603 -99.25 15.04 -18.13
N ALA A 604 -99.55 14.09 -18.99
CA ALA A 604 -99.26 14.15 -20.42
C ALA A 604 -100.53 13.84 -21.19
N THR A 605 -100.88 14.70 -22.15
CA THR A 605 -102.07 14.52 -22.99
C THR A 605 -101.78 14.75 -24.45
N CYS A 606 -102.30 13.87 -25.30
CA CYS A 606 -102.30 14.06 -26.75
C CYS A 606 -103.58 13.54 -27.38
N ASN A 607 -103.90 14.07 -28.55
CA ASN A 607 -105.03 13.60 -29.33
C ASN A 607 -104.53 12.61 -30.38
N TRP A 608 -105.11 11.41 -30.37
CA TRP A 608 -104.82 10.36 -31.33
C TRP A 608 -105.94 10.26 -32.36
N SER A 609 -105.59 10.37 -33.65
CA SER A 609 -106.51 10.14 -34.76
C SER A 609 -106.48 8.66 -35.13
N VAL A 610 -107.63 7.99 -35.03
CA VAL A 610 -107.77 6.56 -35.26
C VAL A 610 -108.83 6.29 -36.32
N ASN A 611 -108.61 5.25 -37.13
CA ASN A 611 -109.54 4.79 -38.15
C ASN A 611 -109.98 3.35 -37.84
N ILE A 612 -111.27 3.14 -37.55
CA ILE A 612 -111.85 1.81 -37.28
C ILE A 612 -112.26 1.06 -38.55
N GLY A 613 -112.00 1.63 -39.72
CA GLY A 613 -112.37 1.07 -41.02
C GLY A 613 -113.90 0.96 -41.18
N ALA A 614 -114.37 -0.15 -41.74
CA ALA A 614 -115.79 -0.39 -41.95
C ALA A 614 -116.53 -0.84 -40.67
N GLN A 615 -115.82 -1.08 -39.56
CA GLN A 615 -116.40 -1.62 -38.34
C GLN A 615 -117.36 -0.63 -37.67
N ASN A 616 -118.29 -1.16 -36.86
CA ASN A 616 -119.12 -0.33 -35.99
C ASN A 616 -118.44 -0.02 -34.65
N SER A 617 -117.50 -0.87 -34.24
CA SER A 617 -116.66 -0.67 -33.07
C SER A 617 -115.33 -1.41 -33.23
N ALA A 618 -114.25 -0.85 -32.69
CA ALA A 618 -112.95 -1.49 -32.54
C ALA A 618 -112.36 -1.12 -31.18
N SER A 619 -111.59 -2.04 -30.59
CA SER A 619 -110.88 -1.79 -29.33
C SER A 619 -109.37 -1.89 -29.56
N TYR A 620 -108.63 -1.09 -28.80
CA TYR A 620 -107.18 -0.99 -28.89
C TYR A 620 -106.59 -1.06 -27.49
N THR A 621 -105.59 -1.93 -27.29
CA THR A 621 -104.81 -1.97 -26.05
C THR A 621 -103.78 -0.86 -26.08
N VAL A 622 -104.08 0.24 -25.39
CA VAL A 622 -103.22 1.43 -25.30
C VAL A 622 -102.27 1.28 -24.13
N GLY A 623 -100.97 1.30 -24.41
CA GLY A 623 -99.92 1.31 -23.39
C GLY A 623 -99.23 2.66 -23.26
N ILE A 624 -98.53 2.84 -22.15
CA ILE A 624 -97.76 4.05 -21.84
C ILE A 624 -96.27 3.68 -21.76
N ILE A 625 -95.43 4.37 -22.54
CA ILE A 625 -93.98 4.29 -22.44
C ILE A 625 -93.45 5.65 -22.01
N VAL A 626 -92.71 5.67 -20.89
CA VAL A 626 -92.02 6.84 -20.36
C VAL A 626 -90.53 6.71 -20.62
N THR A 627 -89.94 7.74 -21.23
CA THR A 627 -88.52 7.80 -21.60
C THR A 627 -87.91 9.17 -21.27
N GLY A 628 -86.61 9.35 -21.54
CA GLY A 628 -85.87 10.57 -21.26
C GLY A 628 -85.13 10.43 -19.95
N TRP A 629 -85.49 11.26 -18.97
CA TRP A 629 -84.85 11.24 -17.65
C TRP A 629 -85.48 10.23 -16.70
N TYR A 630 -86.58 9.63 -17.13
CA TYR A 630 -87.31 8.58 -16.43
C TYR A 630 -87.47 7.36 -17.31
N THR A 631 -87.82 6.23 -16.69
CA THR A 631 -88.14 4.98 -17.37
C THR A 631 -89.42 4.35 -16.81
N ARG A 632 -90.31 3.93 -17.72
CA ARG A 632 -91.46 3.05 -17.41
C ARG A 632 -92.01 2.45 -18.70
N SER A 633 -92.26 1.15 -18.70
CA SER A 633 -93.09 0.48 -19.71
C SER A 633 -93.61 -0.83 -19.11
N SER A 634 -94.72 -0.75 -18.36
CA SER A 634 -95.39 -1.93 -17.81
C SER A 634 -96.71 -2.22 -18.51
N SER A 635 -97.09 -3.49 -18.54
CA SER A 635 -98.43 -3.91 -18.94
C SER A 635 -99.50 -3.54 -17.90
N ASP A 636 -99.12 -3.28 -16.65
CA ASP A 636 -100.07 -2.86 -15.60
C ASP A 636 -100.68 -1.48 -15.89
N ASP A 637 -99.98 -0.68 -16.70
CA ASP A 637 -100.38 0.67 -17.07
C ASP A 637 -101.27 0.68 -18.34
N ASP A 638 -101.43 -0.47 -19.00
CA ASP A 638 -102.17 -0.60 -20.25
C ASP A 638 -103.69 -0.54 -20.00
N GLN A 639 -104.42 0.10 -20.92
CA GLN A 639 -105.88 0.20 -20.89
C GLN A 639 -106.49 -0.16 -22.24
N VAL A 640 -107.71 -0.67 -22.22
CA VAL A 640 -108.48 -0.92 -23.46
C VAL A 640 -109.30 0.32 -23.78
N VAL A 641 -109.02 0.92 -24.93
CA VAL A 641 -109.80 2.04 -25.47
C VAL A 641 -110.68 1.55 -26.60
N THR A 642 -111.99 1.72 -26.45
CA THR A 642 -112.98 1.32 -27.46
C THR A 642 -113.46 2.53 -28.25
N VAL A 643 -113.41 2.40 -29.57
CA VAL A 643 -113.87 3.41 -30.52
C VAL A 643 -115.08 2.85 -31.26
N SER A 644 -116.20 3.57 -31.28
CA SER A 644 -117.42 3.14 -31.96
C SER A 644 -118.06 4.24 -32.79
N LYS A 645 -118.93 3.87 -33.73
CA LYS A 645 -119.83 4.83 -34.35
C LYS A 645 -120.84 5.34 -33.30
N PRO A 646 -121.19 6.64 -33.31
CA PRO A 646 -122.12 7.19 -32.33
C PRO A 646 -123.54 6.65 -32.49
N LEU A 647 -124.26 6.61 -31.37
CA LEU A 647 -125.71 6.38 -31.30
C LEU A 647 -126.46 7.72 -31.32
N ASP A 648 -127.78 7.71 -31.50
CA ASP A 648 -128.65 8.90 -31.47
C ASP A 648 -128.95 9.38 -30.03
N ASN A 649 -127.92 9.38 -29.20
CA ASN A 649 -128.00 9.74 -27.78
C ASN A 649 -127.39 11.13 -27.58
N PHE A 650 -127.81 11.83 -26.54
CA PHE A 650 -127.28 13.15 -26.20
C PHE A 650 -127.22 13.36 -24.70
N VAL A 651 -126.45 14.35 -24.27
CA VAL A 651 -126.33 14.71 -22.86
C VAL A 651 -126.62 16.18 -22.64
N THR A 652 -127.38 16.45 -21.58
CA THR A 652 -127.64 17.79 -21.10
C THR A 652 -127.34 17.84 -19.62
N GLY A 653 -126.75 18.92 -19.15
CA GLY A 653 -126.50 19.06 -17.73
C GLY A 653 -126.25 20.50 -17.34
N GLY A 654 -126.68 20.86 -16.15
CA GLY A 654 -126.50 22.20 -15.62
C GLY A 654 -126.57 22.20 -14.10
N GLY A 655 -125.67 22.95 -13.47
CA GLY A 655 -125.59 22.93 -12.02
C GLY A 655 -124.34 23.60 -11.47
N TYR A 656 -123.99 23.21 -10.25
CA TYR A 656 -122.75 23.59 -9.63
C TYR A 656 -122.20 22.50 -8.70
N LEU A 657 -120.90 22.55 -8.53
CA LEU A 657 -120.13 21.78 -7.57
C LEU A 657 -119.71 22.69 -6.42
N ILE A 658 -119.61 22.15 -5.21
CA ILE A 658 -118.91 22.80 -4.10
C ILE A 658 -117.61 22.05 -3.93
N MET A 659 -116.49 22.75 -4.07
CA MET A 659 -115.18 22.12 -3.95
C MET A 659 -114.97 21.67 -2.51
N SER A 660 -114.65 20.40 -2.30
CA SER A 660 -114.36 19.88 -0.96
C SER A 660 -113.00 20.41 -0.47
N SER A 661 -112.70 20.19 0.81
CA SER A 661 -111.50 20.70 1.48
C SER A 661 -110.15 20.23 0.91
N SER A 662 -110.14 19.26 0.00
CA SER A 662 -108.91 18.70 -0.57
C SER A 662 -109.03 18.24 -2.03
N SER A 663 -110.17 18.50 -2.71
CA SER A 663 -110.47 17.81 -3.97
C SER A 663 -110.01 18.52 -5.23
N SER A 664 -110.15 19.83 -5.42
CA SER A 664 -109.80 20.41 -6.73
C SER A 664 -108.30 20.34 -7.03
N GLY A 665 -107.93 19.93 -8.23
CA GLY A 665 -106.54 19.79 -8.68
C GLY A 665 -106.20 20.66 -9.89
N GLY A 666 -104.91 20.69 -10.24
CA GLY A 666 -104.37 21.45 -11.37
C GLY A 666 -103.81 22.82 -10.99
N LEU A 667 -103.17 23.47 -11.95
CA LEU A 667 -102.52 24.77 -11.79
C LEU A 667 -103.48 25.89 -11.32
N PHE A 668 -104.77 25.73 -11.60
CA PHE A 668 -105.84 26.65 -11.21
C PHE A 668 -106.92 25.93 -10.39
N ALA A 669 -106.50 25.03 -9.50
CA ALA A 669 -107.37 24.37 -8.53
C ALA A 669 -108.23 25.38 -7.75
N SER A 670 -109.50 25.05 -7.56
CA SER A 670 -110.41 25.88 -6.77
C SER A 670 -110.25 25.64 -5.28
N ALA A 671 -110.28 26.72 -4.50
CA ALA A 671 -110.20 26.61 -3.05
C ALA A 671 -111.43 25.89 -2.47
N PRO A 672 -111.26 25.18 -1.34
CA PRO A 672 -112.35 24.59 -0.57
C PRO A 672 -113.55 25.51 -0.33
N GLY A 673 -114.76 24.97 -0.43
CA GLY A 673 -116.03 25.66 -0.20
C GLY A 673 -116.48 26.56 -1.35
N LEU A 674 -115.64 26.80 -2.36
CA LEU A 674 -116.03 27.61 -3.51
C LEU A 674 -117.00 26.86 -4.42
N LYS A 675 -118.00 27.60 -4.91
CA LYS A 675 -118.94 27.13 -5.93
C LYS A 675 -118.25 27.16 -7.29
N ASN A 676 -118.37 26.08 -8.07
CA ASN A 676 -117.99 26.04 -9.49
C ASN A 676 -119.21 25.69 -10.32
N ASN A 677 -119.60 26.56 -11.25
CA ASN A 677 -120.83 26.40 -12.04
C ASN A 677 -120.51 25.73 -13.36
N PHE A 678 -121.41 24.91 -13.87
CA PHE A 678 -121.28 24.33 -15.20
C PHE A 678 -122.63 24.26 -15.91
N GLY A 679 -122.58 24.25 -17.23
CA GLY A 679 -123.72 23.97 -18.09
C GLY A 679 -123.26 23.48 -19.45
N PHE A 680 -123.91 22.43 -19.95
CA PHE A 680 -123.59 21.85 -21.25
C PHE A 680 -124.81 21.25 -21.94
N ASN A 681 -124.71 21.19 -23.27
CA ASN A 681 -125.64 20.46 -24.13
C ASN A 681 -124.81 19.89 -25.28
N ILE A 682 -124.62 18.56 -25.31
CA ILE A 682 -123.78 17.87 -26.28
C ILE A 682 -124.63 16.84 -27.00
N LYS A 683 -124.79 17.01 -28.31
CA LYS A 683 -125.63 16.15 -29.17
C LYS A 683 -125.10 16.08 -30.59
N TYR A 684 -125.34 14.97 -31.27
CA TYR A 684 -125.11 14.93 -32.71
C TYR A 684 -126.18 15.77 -33.45
N ASN A 685 -125.83 16.28 -34.63
CA ASN A 685 -126.81 16.88 -35.53
C ASN A 685 -127.85 15.83 -35.96
N LYS A 686 -128.98 16.26 -36.55
CA LYS A 686 -130.08 15.38 -36.97
C LYS A 686 -129.67 14.22 -37.89
N ASN A 687 -128.55 14.38 -38.61
CA ASN A 687 -128.04 13.37 -39.55
C ASN A 687 -126.96 12.48 -38.93
N GLY A 688 -126.63 12.65 -37.64
CA GLY A 688 -125.57 11.91 -36.97
C GLY A 688 -124.17 12.14 -37.53
N THR A 689 -123.92 13.23 -38.28
CA THR A 689 -122.66 13.47 -39.03
C THR A 689 -121.72 14.48 -38.38
N ASN A 690 -122.16 15.17 -37.34
CA ASN A 690 -121.35 16.16 -36.64
C ASN A 690 -121.78 16.26 -35.17
N LEU A 691 -120.82 16.17 -34.25
CA LEU A 691 -121.04 16.40 -32.82
C LEU A 691 -121.10 17.90 -32.55
N GLN A 692 -122.25 18.35 -32.07
CA GLN A 692 -122.51 19.75 -31.74
C GLN A 692 -122.67 19.89 -30.24
N GLY A 693 -122.31 21.05 -29.72
CA GLY A 693 -122.54 21.36 -28.34
C GLY A 693 -121.60 22.40 -27.81
N ASN A 694 -122.00 22.97 -26.69
CA ASN A 694 -121.17 23.88 -25.93
C ASN A 694 -121.20 23.48 -24.47
N ILE A 695 -120.10 23.75 -23.80
CA ILE A 695 -119.98 23.66 -22.35
C ILE A 695 -119.38 24.97 -21.84
N ASN A 696 -119.96 25.47 -20.76
CA ASN A 696 -119.47 26.62 -20.05
C ASN A 696 -119.26 26.26 -18.58
N VAL A 697 -118.02 26.37 -18.11
CA VAL A 697 -117.63 26.11 -16.71
C VAL A 697 -117.06 27.39 -16.11
N ILE A 698 -117.49 27.71 -14.89
CA ILE A 698 -116.97 28.84 -14.10
C ILE A 698 -116.17 28.26 -12.93
N VAL A 699 -114.87 28.51 -12.94
CA VAL A 699 -113.89 28.05 -11.95
C VAL A 699 -113.42 29.25 -11.13
N ARG A 700 -113.37 29.11 -9.80
CA ARG A 700 -112.89 30.17 -8.91
C ARG A 700 -111.59 29.74 -8.26
N SER A 701 -110.49 30.45 -8.52
CA SER A 701 -109.16 30.06 -8.04
C SER A 701 -108.30 31.30 -7.77
N GLY A 702 -107.57 31.31 -6.65
CA GLY A 702 -106.63 32.40 -6.32
C GLY A 702 -107.24 33.80 -6.26
N GLY A 703 -108.52 33.92 -5.89
CA GLY A 703 -109.25 35.20 -5.89
C GLY A 703 -109.72 35.67 -7.27
N ARG A 704 -109.51 34.87 -8.31
CA ARG A 704 -109.94 35.11 -9.69
C ARG A 704 -111.08 34.19 -10.10
N VAL A 705 -111.81 34.60 -11.13
CA VAL A 705 -112.91 33.84 -11.73
C VAL A 705 -112.54 33.54 -13.19
N TYR A 706 -112.49 32.27 -13.53
CA TYR A 706 -112.15 31.79 -14.87
C TYR A 706 -113.38 31.19 -15.54
N GLN A 707 -113.52 31.46 -16.83
CA GLN A 707 -114.53 30.88 -17.68
C GLN A 707 -113.89 29.94 -18.69
N ILE A 708 -114.29 28.68 -18.65
CA ILE A 708 -113.89 27.64 -19.60
C ILE A 708 -115.05 27.42 -20.57
N LYS A 709 -114.82 27.77 -21.84
CA LYS A 709 -115.80 27.62 -22.93
C LYS A 709 -115.33 26.54 -23.88
N GLY A 710 -115.99 25.38 -23.84
CA GLY A 710 -115.85 24.33 -24.83
C GLY A 710 -116.84 24.55 -25.97
N ASN A 711 -116.34 24.70 -27.19
CA ASN A 711 -117.15 24.93 -28.40
C ASN A 711 -116.77 24.01 -29.57
N SER A 712 -115.81 23.11 -29.36
CA SER A 712 -115.41 22.09 -30.35
C SER A 712 -115.35 20.74 -29.65
N MET A 713 -116.37 19.92 -29.87
CA MET A 713 -116.50 18.60 -29.26
C MET A 713 -115.92 17.56 -30.21
N THR A 714 -115.09 16.65 -29.69
CA THR A 714 -114.38 15.64 -30.48
C THR A 714 -114.97 14.25 -30.35
N SER A 715 -115.62 13.97 -29.23
CA SER A 715 -116.21 12.65 -28.94
C SER A 715 -117.33 12.79 -27.90
N LEU A 716 -118.38 11.99 -28.05
CA LEU A 716 -119.41 11.73 -27.05
C LEU A 716 -119.67 10.22 -27.00
N SER A 717 -119.43 9.60 -25.85
CA SER A 717 -119.81 8.23 -25.55
C SER A 717 -120.89 8.24 -24.46
N THR A 718 -121.93 7.43 -24.64
CA THR A 718 -123.04 7.30 -23.68
C THR A 718 -123.36 5.84 -23.44
N THR A 719 -123.83 5.52 -22.24
CA THR A 719 -124.39 4.22 -21.90
C THR A 719 -125.66 4.47 -21.09
N VAL A 720 -126.79 4.56 -21.79
CA VAL A 720 -128.10 4.90 -21.21
C VAL A 720 -128.48 3.92 -20.10
N ALA A 721 -128.16 2.63 -20.26
CA ALA A 721 -128.47 1.59 -19.26
C ALA A 721 -127.81 1.82 -17.89
N SER A 722 -126.66 2.49 -17.86
CA SER A 722 -125.93 2.85 -16.63
C SER A 722 -126.00 4.34 -16.30
N GLY A 723 -126.69 5.15 -17.12
CA GLY A 723 -126.72 6.60 -16.97
C GLY A 723 -125.35 7.28 -17.14
N THR A 724 -124.35 6.61 -17.72
CA THR A 724 -122.98 7.15 -17.80
C THR A 724 -122.70 7.80 -19.14
N ALA A 725 -121.93 8.88 -19.15
CA ALA A 725 -121.42 9.47 -20.39
C ALA A 725 -120.04 10.09 -20.21
N THR A 726 -119.27 10.08 -21.29
CA THR A 726 -117.99 10.76 -21.41
C THR A 726 -118.00 11.61 -22.67
N PHE A 727 -117.65 12.88 -22.56
CA PHE A 727 -117.41 13.71 -23.74
C PHE A 727 -116.09 14.45 -23.67
N ASN A 728 -115.49 14.62 -24.83
CA ASN A 728 -114.20 15.28 -25.00
C ASN A 728 -114.32 16.44 -25.97
N GLY A 729 -113.42 17.42 -25.83
CA GLY A 729 -113.36 18.53 -26.74
C GLY A 729 -112.18 19.45 -26.49
N LYS A 730 -112.25 20.62 -27.14
CA LYS A 730 -111.33 21.73 -26.94
C LYS A 730 -112.06 22.88 -26.26
N ALA A 731 -111.35 23.54 -25.36
CA ALA A 731 -111.84 24.69 -24.62
C ALA A 731 -110.93 25.92 -24.81
N THR A 732 -111.57 27.07 -24.71
CA THR A 732 -110.92 28.37 -24.52
C THR A 732 -111.13 28.81 -23.07
N ILE A 733 -110.11 29.42 -22.48
CA ILE A 733 -110.08 29.80 -21.08
C ILE A 733 -109.86 31.31 -21.01
N GLN A 734 -110.74 31.99 -20.27
CA GLN A 734 -110.69 33.43 -20.05
C GLN A 734 -110.72 33.72 -18.55
N ASP A 735 -109.97 34.72 -18.11
CA ASP A 735 -110.14 35.34 -16.80
C ASP A 735 -111.25 36.38 -16.93
N ILE A 736 -112.35 36.15 -16.20
CA ILE A 736 -113.54 36.99 -16.17
C ILE A 736 -113.75 37.60 -14.78
N THR A 737 -112.68 37.74 -13.99
CA THR A 737 -112.74 38.41 -12.68
C THR A 737 -113.32 39.81 -12.80
N ASP A 738 -113.00 40.50 -13.90
CA ASP A 738 -113.77 41.64 -14.42
C ASP A 738 -114.58 41.19 -15.65
N PRO A 739 -115.88 40.90 -15.51
CA PRO A 739 -116.72 40.45 -16.62
C PRO A 739 -116.85 41.47 -17.76
N SER A 740 -116.55 42.75 -17.50
CA SER A 740 -116.60 43.80 -18.52
C SER A 740 -115.34 43.85 -19.40
N ASN A 741 -114.25 43.21 -18.95
CA ASN A 741 -112.99 43.11 -19.70
C ASN A 741 -112.35 41.71 -19.58
N PRO A 742 -112.92 40.67 -20.22
CA PRO A 742 -112.36 39.32 -20.19
C PRO A 742 -110.95 39.24 -20.78
N LEU A 743 -110.01 38.63 -20.05
CA LEU A 743 -108.64 38.42 -20.51
C LEU A 743 -108.45 36.98 -20.99
N ALA A 744 -107.88 36.80 -22.17
CA ALA A 744 -107.54 35.46 -22.68
C ALA A 744 -106.41 34.84 -21.84
N VAL A 745 -106.65 33.62 -21.32
CA VAL A 745 -105.65 32.86 -20.56
C VAL A 745 -105.04 31.79 -21.47
N GLU A 746 -105.88 30.99 -22.12
CA GLU A 746 -105.43 29.89 -22.95
C GLU A 746 -106.47 29.49 -24.01
N GLY A 747 -106.02 29.00 -25.16
CA GLY A 747 -106.87 28.45 -26.22
C GLY A 747 -106.47 27.02 -26.55
N ASN A 748 -107.42 26.24 -27.08
CA ASN A 748 -107.23 24.83 -27.45
C ASN A 748 -106.81 23.91 -26.29
N ALA A 749 -107.16 24.28 -25.05
CA ALA A 749 -107.04 23.40 -23.89
C ALA A 749 -107.87 22.13 -24.13
N THR A 750 -107.36 20.98 -23.71
CA THR A 750 -108.08 19.71 -23.86
C THR A 750 -109.06 19.57 -22.71
N LEU A 751 -110.32 19.27 -23.02
CA LEU A 751 -111.41 19.09 -22.06
C LEU A 751 -111.91 17.66 -22.11
N GLN A 752 -112.10 17.06 -20.93
CA GLN A 752 -112.83 15.82 -20.73
C GLN A 752 -113.85 16.00 -19.60
N VAL A 753 -115.06 15.50 -19.84
CA VAL A 753 -116.10 15.44 -18.83
C VAL A 753 -116.62 14.02 -18.75
N ASP A 754 -116.58 13.45 -17.56
CA ASP A 754 -117.19 12.16 -17.23
C ASP A 754 -118.37 12.44 -16.31
N MET A 755 -119.52 11.82 -16.58
CA MET A 755 -120.75 12.05 -15.83
C MET A 755 -121.54 10.77 -15.60
N THR A 756 -122.36 10.77 -14.56
CA THR A 756 -123.33 9.72 -14.24
C THR A 756 -124.64 10.34 -13.77
N ASP A 757 -125.69 10.07 -14.54
CA ASP A 757 -127.09 10.36 -14.23
C ASP A 757 -127.63 9.21 -13.36
N LEU A 758 -128.02 9.53 -12.12
CA LEU A 758 -128.56 8.57 -11.15
C LEU A 758 -130.08 8.74 -10.97
N GLY A 759 -130.75 9.35 -11.95
CA GLY A 759 -132.18 9.56 -12.00
C GLY A 759 -132.66 10.78 -11.20
N GLU A 760 -133.96 11.01 -11.27
CA GLU A 760 -134.59 12.17 -10.62
C GLU A 760 -134.90 11.90 -9.13
N PRO A 761 -134.59 12.84 -8.21
CA PRO A 761 -133.99 14.15 -8.46
C PRO A 761 -132.45 14.09 -8.63
N GLY A 762 -131.90 14.86 -9.58
CA GLY A 762 -130.46 14.90 -9.95
C GLY A 762 -129.45 15.32 -8.86
N SER A 763 -129.89 15.39 -7.61
CA SER A 763 -129.06 15.57 -6.41
C SER A 763 -128.03 14.45 -6.18
N SER A 764 -128.24 13.26 -6.76
CA SER A 764 -127.28 12.15 -6.68
C SER A 764 -126.31 12.11 -7.85
N ASP A 765 -126.57 12.89 -8.91
CA ASP A 765 -125.76 12.89 -10.12
C ASP A 765 -124.30 13.27 -9.83
N GLN A 766 -123.40 12.70 -10.63
CA GLN A 766 -121.97 12.88 -10.43
C GLN A 766 -121.29 13.35 -11.70
N ILE A 767 -120.30 14.22 -11.55
CA ILE A 767 -119.53 14.76 -12.67
C ILE A 767 -118.07 14.96 -12.29
N ALA A 768 -117.19 14.65 -13.24
CA ALA A 768 -115.78 14.99 -13.24
C ALA A 768 -115.51 15.91 -14.43
N ILE A 769 -114.91 17.07 -14.18
CA ILE A 769 -114.50 18.02 -15.22
C ILE A 769 -112.98 18.13 -15.17
N THR A 770 -112.32 17.76 -16.27
CA THR A 770 -110.87 17.78 -16.40
C THR A 770 -110.45 18.65 -17.57
N VAL A 771 -109.53 19.57 -17.32
CA VAL A 771 -108.96 20.46 -18.32
C VAL A 771 -107.45 20.38 -18.26
N TRP A 772 -106.83 20.03 -19.38
CA TRP A 772 -105.38 20.06 -19.56
C TRP A 772 -104.98 21.25 -20.42
N ASN A 773 -103.91 21.92 -20.04
CA ASN A 773 -103.32 22.98 -20.84
C ASN A 773 -102.68 22.42 -22.12
N LYS A 774 -102.33 23.28 -23.07
CA LYS A 774 -101.74 22.91 -24.36
C LYS A 774 -100.40 22.17 -24.21
N SER A 775 -99.72 22.35 -23.09
CA SER A 775 -98.42 21.75 -22.77
C SER A 775 -98.56 20.35 -22.14
N GLY A 776 -99.80 19.88 -21.92
CA GLY A 776 -100.11 18.57 -21.33
C GLY A 776 -100.34 18.58 -19.82
N GLY A 777 -100.07 19.70 -19.13
CA GLY A 777 -100.24 19.83 -17.68
C GLY A 777 -101.69 20.02 -17.25
N LEU A 778 -102.03 19.60 -16.04
CA LEU A 778 -103.38 19.69 -15.51
C LEU A 778 -103.71 21.15 -15.19
N TRP A 779 -104.62 21.76 -15.95
CA TRP A 779 -105.06 23.13 -15.73
C TRP A 779 -106.11 23.20 -14.61
N PHE A 780 -107.13 22.33 -14.69
CA PHE A 780 -108.17 22.20 -13.66
C PHE A 780 -108.72 20.77 -13.60
N ALA A 781 -108.91 20.27 -12.40
CA ALA A 781 -109.68 19.08 -12.08
C ALA A 781 -110.71 19.41 -11.01
N SER A 782 -111.95 19.02 -11.24
CA SER A 782 -113.05 19.29 -10.32
C SER A 782 -112.91 18.55 -8.98
N ASP A 783 -112.37 17.33 -9.02
CA ASP A 783 -112.00 16.53 -7.85
C ASP A 783 -110.86 15.59 -8.24
N TRP A 784 -109.69 15.72 -7.62
CA TRP A 784 -108.40 15.13 -7.96
C TRP A 784 -107.92 14.27 -6.81
N ASN A 785 -107.80 12.96 -7.05
CA ASN A 785 -107.39 12.01 -6.02
C ASN A 785 -105.87 11.80 -5.91
N GLY A 786 -105.08 12.68 -6.53
CA GLY A 786 -103.63 12.53 -6.67
C GLY A 786 -103.20 11.82 -7.96
N THR A 787 -104.10 11.14 -8.68
CA THR A 787 -103.77 10.41 -9.91
C THR A 787 -104.69 10.75 -11.07
N ARG A 788 -106.00 10.91 -10.84
CA ARG A 788 -106.98 11.26 -11.87
C ARG A 788 -108.08 12.14 -11.29
N THR A 789 -108.84 12.78 -12.18
CA THR A 789 -110.09 13.41 -11.77
C THR A 789 -111.13 12.33 -11.48
N VAL A 790 -111.77 12.39 -10.32
CA VAL A 790 -112.87 11.52 -9.91
C VAL A 790 -114.19 12.28 -9.99
N GLN A 791 -115.29 11.56 -10.19
CA GLN A 791 -116.60 12.19 -10.20
C GLN A 791 -116.99 12.59 -8.78
N GLN A 792 -117.57 13.78 -8.65
CA GLN A 792 -118.12 14.26 -7.39
C GLN A 792 -119.61 14.53 -7.55
N THR A 793 -120.37 14.32 -6.47
CA THR A 793 -121.81 14.57 -6.44
C THR A 793 -122.14 16.05 -6.63
N LEU A 794 -123.22 16.34 -7.36
CA LEU A 794 -123.70 17.70 -7.55
C LEU A 794 -124.13 18.33 -6.22
N ALA A 795 -123.75 19.58 -6.00
CA ALA A 795 -124.27 20.39 -4.90
C ALA A 795 -125.58 21.10 -5.26
N GLY A 796 -125.97 21.06 -6.54
CA GLY A 796 -127.25 21.50 -7.06
C GLY A 796 -127.25 21.51 -8.59
N GLY A 797 -128.35 21.10 -9.21
CA GLY A 797 -128.47 20.94 -10.66
C GLY A 797 -129.09 19.60 -11.05
N ASN A 798 -128.96 19.26 -12.32
CA ASN A 798 -129.39 17.98 -12.89
C ASN A 798 -128.49 17.61 -14.08
N LEU A 799 -128.22 16.31 -14.25
CA LEU A 799 -127.57 15.72 -15.40
C LEU A 799 -128.53 14.73 -16.05
N VAL A 800 -128.63 14.73 -17.37
CA VAL A 800 -129.50 13.79 -18.09
C VAL A 800 -128.72 13.16 -19.23
N VAL A 801 -128.68 11.83 -19.24
CA VAL A 801 -128.22 11.02 -20.38
C VAL A 801 -129.45 10.51 -21.13
N HIS A 802 -129.66 11.04 -22.34
CA HIS A 802 -130.81 10.73 -23.19
C HIS A 802 -130.54 9.57 -24.15
#